data_AF-A0A8C7RE28-F1
#
_entry.id   AF-A0A8C7RE28-F1
#
_cell.length_a   1.000
_cell.length_b   1.000
_cell.length_c   1.000
_cell.angle_alpha   90.00
_cell.angle_beta   90.00
_cell.angle_gamma   90.00
#
_symmetry.space_group_name_H-M   'P 1'
#
loop_
_entity.id
_entity.type
_entity.pdbx_description
1 polymer ?
#
loop_
_entity_poly.entity_id
_entity_poly.type
_entity_poly.pdbx_seq_one_letter_code
_entity_poly.pdbx_strand_id
1 'polypeptide(L)'
;MLCWGNASFGQLGLGGIDEEIVVEPRKCDFFHGKQVCDIGCGRRHTTFLLGDGTVYTCGCNDIGQLGHEKSRKKPEQVVALDAQNIVAVSCGEAHTLALNDKGQVFAWGLATDGQLGLANFEECVRVPRNIKSLSDVEIAQVACGYRHSHALSRGGQVYSWGQNRYGQLGLGVAGQGISTPQVIQSLQGIPFIQISAGGAHSFALTFSGAVFGWGRNKFGQLGLNDNNDRYYPAQLKSLRSQRVIYICCGEDHTAALTKEGGVFTFGAGGYGQLGHNTTNHEINPRKVFELMGNVVTQISCGRQHTLAFIPSSGKMDSFGLGGNGQLGTRSTSNRNSPAPVKGPWVAYNGPTPTIAGKHFKFLHLIYAGGDQSFAHCYTPQVIFIPHHFCYVLLSLIHVLLKRTSVLCSHPDHYNTSSKCSGVDMNMARLLFHRVVQHDYPEIAQQIAASLEKNLIPRLSSSPPDIEALRLYLTLPECPLFSDPNTYVTLAIPFAKAFISLKEAPLKVLGNWWSQFEAPVFQRLVELYKVVVVYLLKMHKVGVPHSEQRVFTCFLDTALKLLEILHAVNERAGHIIQYDKFYIHELDDLIDIRNDYITWIQQQMYSMLLLLMNESFMYAGVDGYVFAMQVIFVGEEAVDAGGVRKEFFLLIMRELLDPKYGMFRYYEESRLIWFTFEDIDLFHLIGVICGLAIYNLTIVDLHFPVALYKKLLKRNPTLDDLKELMPDVGRSLQQLLDYTEDDVEDTFCLNFTVTVENFGATEVLELVPNGMDICVDNSNRPEFVSAYVDYIFNKSVAALFESFFAGFHKVCGGKVLELFQPNELQAMVIGNTNYDWKELEKSTEYKGEYWAENPTIKFFWEVFHDLSLEKKKLFLLFLTGSDRIPILGMKSLKLVIQPTGGGEHYLPVAHTCFNLLDLPKYSSRETLQNKLLQAIDHNQGFNLA
;
A
#
# COMPACT_ATOMS: atom_id res chain seq x y z
N MET A 1 21.86 16.42 -29.46
CA MET A 1 21.36 15.28 -30.26
C MET A 1 22.44 14.77 -31.20
N LEU A 2 22.51 13.44 -31.41
CA LEU A 2 23.31 12.77 -32.43
C LEU A 2 22.38 12.13 -33.47
N CYS A 3 22.79 12.12 -34.73
CA CYS A 3 22.03 11.57 -35.86
C CYS A 3 22.97 10.92 -36.89
N TRP A 4 22.53 9.84 -37.53
CA TRP A 4 23.26 9.12 -38.57
C TRP A 4 22.29 8.34 -39.46
N GLY A 5 22.79 7.83 -40.59
CA GLY A 5 22.01 7.13 -41.61
C GLY A 5 21.86 7.92 -42.91
N ASN A 6 20.75 7.70 -43.60
CA ASN A 6 20.44 8.34 -44.88
C ASN A 6 20.18 9.84 -44.69
N ALA A 7 20.85 10.67 -45.50
CA ALA A 7 20.73 12.12 -45.51
C ALA A 7 20.30 12.71 -46.88
N SER A 8 20.04 11.88 -47.89
CA SER A 8 19.79 12.32 -49.29
C SER A 8 18.65 13.34 -49.43
N PHE A 9 17.63 13.29 -48.57
CA PHE A 9 16.51 14.24 -48.58
C PHE A 9 16.62 15.32 -47.50
N GLY A 10 17.68 15.31 -46.67
CA GLY A 10 17.84 16.19 -45.53
C GLY A 10 17.19 15.68 -44.24
N GLN A 11 16.77 14.42 -44.18
CA GLN A 11 16.02 13.85 -43.04
C GLN A 11 16.81 13.74 -41.73
N LEU A 12 18.14 13.94 -41.74
CA LEU A 12 18.94 14.08 -40.51
C LEU A 12 18.97 15.50 -39.94
N GLY A 13 18.52 16.51 -40.71
CA GLY A 13 18.49 17.90 -40.25
C GLY A 13 19.88 18.51 -40.00
N LEU A 14 20.95 17.96 -40.59
CA LEU A 14 22.31 18.45 -40.38
C LEU A 14 22.58 19.80 -41.08
N GLY A 15 21.94 20.05 -42.23
CA GLY A 15 22.10 21.27 -43.01
C GLY A 15 23.48 21.42 -43.66
N GLY A 16 23.53 21.74 -44.96
CA GLY A 16 24.78 22.11 -45.63
C GLY A 16 25.86 21.02 -45.69
N ILE A 17 25.49 19.75 -45.50
CA ILE A 17 26.35 18.61 -45.80
C ILE A 17 26.12 18.17 -47.25
N ASP A 18 27.20 17.81 -47.94
CA ASP A 18 27.17 17.21 -49.28
C ASP A 18 27.07 15.68 -49.23
N GLU A 19 27.34 15.09 -48.06
CA GLU A 19 27.26 13.65 -47.83
C GLU A 19 25.80 13.18 -47.81
N GLU A 20 25.47 12.25 -48.69
CA GLU A 20 24.15 11.60 -48.71
C GLU A 20 24.00 10.50 -47.66
N ILE A 21 25.11 10.01 -47.11
CA ILE A 21 25.15 8.90 -46.15
C ILE A 21 26.08 9.26 -44.99
N VAL A 22 25.55 9.16 -43.76
CA VAL A 22 26.29 9.40 -42.52
C VAL A 22 26.47 8.07 -41.80
N VAL A 23 27.67 7.49 -41.87
CA VAL A 23 27.98 6.13 -41.37
C VAL A 23 28.34 6.06 -39.88
N GLU A 24 28.41 7.19 -39.19
CA GLU A 24 28.63 7.27 -37.75
C GLU A 24 27.84 8.42 -37.10
N PRO A 25 27.40 8.29 -35.84
CA PRO A 25 26.70 9.34 -35.09
C PRO A 25 27.38 10.71 -35.17
N ARG A 26 26.70 11.66 -35.80
CA ARG A 26 27.14 13.05 -35.93
C ARG A 26 26.28 13.97 -35.07
N LYS A 27 26.87 14.99 -34.45
CA LYS A 27 26.13 15.99 -33.68
C LYS A 27 25.34 16.89 -34.64
N CYS A 28 24.06 17.09 -34.36
CA CYS A 28 23.27 18.14 -34.99
C CYS A 28 23.36 19.42 -34.14
N ASP A 29 23.97 20.48 -34.69
CA ASP A 29 24.19 21.74 -33.96
C ASP A 29 22.92 22.57 -33.78
N PHE A 30 21.91 22.39 -34.62
CA PHE A 30 20.62 23.08 -34.48
C PHE A 30 19.96 22.83 -33.12
N PHE A 31 20.10 21.62 -32.58
CA PHE A 31 19.54 21.23 -31.28
C PHE A 31 20.50 21.45 -30.12
N HIS A 32 21.57 22.23 -30.30
CA HIS A 32 22.43 22.61 -29.19
C HIS A 32 21.68 23.55 -28.24
N GLY A 33 21.63 23.20 -26.95
CA GLY A 33 20.88 23.96 -25.94
C GLY A 33 19.35 23.81 -26.02
N LYS A 34 18.82 23.01 -26.94
CA LYS A 34 17.38 22.72 -27.05
C LYS A 34 17.05 21.37 -26.42
N GLN A 35 15.94 21.30 -25.69
CA GLN A 35 15.43 20.05 -25.13
C GLN A 35 14.53 19.35 -26.13
N VAL A 36 14.96 18.22 -26.69
CA VAL A 36 14.12 17.38 -27.56
C VAL A 36 13.45 16.28 -26.74
N CYS A 37 12.12 16.20 -26.81
CA CYS A 37 11.31 15.26 -26.04
C CYS A 37 10.88 14.04 -26.85
N ASP A 38 10.62 14.20 -28.15
CA ASP A 38 10.16 13.10 -29.01
C ASP A 38 10.64 13.29 -30.47
N ILE A 39 10.76 12.18 -31.21
CA ILE A 39 11.16 12.18 -32.62
C ILE A 39 10.30 11.20 -33.41
N GLY A 40 9.56 11.72 -34.38
CA GLY A 40 8.82 10.93 -35.36
C GLY A 40 9.66 10.72 -36.62
N CYS A 41 10.04 9.48 -36.91
CA CYS A 41 10.87 9.14 -38.06
C CYS A 41 10.02 8.53 -39.20
N GLY A 42 9.81 9.29 -40.28
CA GLY A 42 9.16 8.79 -41.48
C GLY A 42 10.14 8.11 -42.44
N ARG A 43 9.68 7.73 -43.64
CA ARG A 43 10.57 7.06 -44.62
C ARG A 43 11.65 7.99 -45.17
N ARG A 44 11.30 9.26 -45.40
CA ARG A 44 12.18 10.28 -46.00
C ARG A 44 12.12 11.64 -45.30
N HIS A 45 11.46 11.73 -44.15
CA HIS A 45 11.34 12.94 -43.34
C HIS A 45 11.41 12.62 -41.86
N THR A 46 11.72 13.62 -41.04
CA THR A 46 11.80 13.49 -39.60
C THR A 46 11.11 14.68 -38.94
N THR A 47 10.39 14.41 -37.87
CA THR A 47 9.70 15.37 -37.02
C THR A 47 10.33 15.36 -35.64
N PHE A 48 10.59 16.52 -35.07
CA PHE A 48 11.20 16.71 -33.76
C PHE A 48 10.25 17.53 -32.89
N LEU A 49 9.99 17.03 -31.68
CA LEU A 49 9.23 17.72 -30.66
C LEU A 49 10.19 18.29 -29.60
N LEU A 50 10.06 19.59 -29.32
CA LEU A 50 10.81 20.24 -28.25
C LEU A 50 10.02 20.28 -26.93
N GLY A 51 10.73 20.51 -25.82
CA GLY A 51 10.15 20.56 -24.47
C GLY A 51 9.22 21.73 -24.18
N ASP A 52 9.17 22.72 -25.07
CA ASP A 52 8.21 23.83 -25.04
C ASP A 52 6.93 23.52 -25.83
N GLY A 53 6.79 22.30 -26.37
CA GLY A 53 5.64 21.88 -27.16
C GLY A 53 5.71 22.24 -28.65
N THR A 54 6.81 22.85 -29.11
CA THR A 54 6.97 23.25 -30.52
C THR A 54 7.47 22.10 -31.39
N VAL A 55 7.01 22.07 -32.66
CA VAL A 55 7.30 21.00 -33.62
C VAL A 55 8.16 21.52 -34.76
N TYR A 56 9.25 20.79 -35.05
CA TYR A 56 10.15 21.06 -36.18
C TYR A 56 10.19 19.87 -37.12
N THR A 57 10.31 20.09 -38.42
CA THR A 57 10.44 18.99 -39.40
C THR A 57 11.57 19.27 -40.40
N CYS A 58 12.12 18.20 -40.98
CA CYS A 58 13.03 18.28 -42.11
C CYS A 58 12.95 17.03 -42.99
N GLY A 59 13.54 17.08 -44.19
CA GLY A 59 13.55 15.98 -45.14
C GLY A 59 12.71 16.23 -46.40
N CYS A 60 12.22 15.15 -47.00
CA CYS A 60 11.36 15.19 -48.18
C CYS A 60 10.04 15.91 -47.88
N ASN A 61 9.58 16.73 -48.82
CA ASN A 61 8.31 17.47 -48.73
C ASN A 61 7.48 17.37 -50.03
N ASP A 62 7.68 16.32 -50.82
CA ASP A 62 7.08 16.21 -52.17
C ASP A 62 5.54 16.23 -52.12
N ILE A 63 4.97 15.82 -50.99
CA ILE A 63 3.52 15.75 -50.75
C ILE A 63 3.12 16.44 -49.43
N GLY A 64 3.90 17.42 -48.99
CA GLY A 64 3.53 18.27 -47.84
C GLY A 64 3.76 17.67 -46.46
N GLN A 65 4.47 16.54 -46.33
CA GLN A 65 4.67 15.84 -45.05
C GLN A 65 5.47 16.62 -43.99
N LEU A 66 6.08 17.76 -44.35
CA LEU A 66 6.73 18.67 -43.40
C LEU A 66 5.76 19.67 -42.75
N GLY A 67 4.56 19.88 -43.31
CA GLY A 67 3.60 20.83 -42.75
C GLY A 67 3.96 22.30 -42.97
N HIS A 68 4.99 22.58 -43.77
CA HIS A 68 5.45 23.92 -44.17
C HIS A 68 6.17 23.89 -45.52
N GLU A 69 6.40 25.06 -46.13
CA GLU A 69 7.10 25.21 -47.43
C GLU A 69 8.56 25.72 -47.28
N LYS A 70 9.10 25.72 -46.06
CA LYS A 70 10.46 26.17 -45.74
C LYS A 70 11.56 25.17 -46.18
N SER A 71 12.81 25.51 -45.86
CA SER A 71 13.99 24.69 -46.19
C SER A 71 13.86 23.25 -45.70
N ARG A 72 14.30 22.31 -46.54
CA ARG A 72 14.20 20.86 -46.30
C ARG A 72 15.42 20.27 -45.59
N LYS A 73 16.58 20.95 -45.68
CA LYS A 73 17.89 20.43 -45.23
C LYS A 73 18.19 20.71 -43.74
N LYS A 74 17.47 21.63 -43.12
CA LYS A 74 17.56 21.98 -41.69
C LYS A 74 16.19 21.82 -41.04
N PRO A 75 16.10 21.53 -39.74
CA PRO A 75 14.84 21.49 -39.02
C PRO A 75 14.18 22.88 -39.05
N GLU A 76 12.93 22.92 -39.50
CA GLU A 76 12.14 24.14 -39.63
C GLU A 76 10.83 23.99 -38.86
N GLN A 77 10.38 25.08 -38.23
CA GLN A 77 9.21 25.06 -37.35
C GLN A 77 7.91 24.94 -38.16
N VAL A 78 7.00 24.10 -37.69
CA VAL A 78 5.62 23.95 -38.18
C VAL A 78 4.73 25.00 -37.52
N VAL A 79 4.82 26.24 -38.00
CA VAL A 79 4.15 27.44 -37.43
C VAL A 79 2.62 27.26 -37.27
N ALA A 80 2.01 26.40 -38.10
CA ALA A 80 0.58 26.09 -38.01
C ALA A 80 0.16 25.43 -36.68
N LEU A 81 1.12 24.89 -35.90
CA LEU A 81 0.88 24.28 -34.59
C LEU A 81 1.22 25.21 -33.42
N ASP A 82 1.65 26.45 -33.63
CA ASP A 82 2.12 27.34 -32.56
C ASP A 82 1.06 27.66 -31.50
N ALA A 83 -0.22 27.60 -31.87
CA ALA A 83 -1.34 27.78 -30.94
C ALA A 83 -1.64 26.52 -30.10
N GLN A 84 -0.90 25.43 -30.28
CA GLN A 84 -1.10 24.13 -29.66
C GLN A 84 0.14 23.74 -28.86
N ASN A 85 -0.07 23.06 -27.73
CA ASN A 85 1.01 22.47 -26.95
C ASN A 85 1.13 20.98 -27.33
N ILE A 86 2.08 20.64 -28.20
CA ILE A 86 2.25 19.27 -28.70
C ILE A 86 3.01 18.41 -27.68
N VAL A 87 2.57 17.17 -27.48
CA VAL A 87 3.13 16.24 -26.48
C VAL A 87 3.63 14.93 -27.07
N ALA A 88 3.23 14.57 -28.30
CA ALA A 88 3.77 13.40 -29.01
C ALA A 88 3.67 13.58 -30.52
N VAL A 89 4.59 12.94 -31.26
CA VAL A 89 4.62 12.95 -32.72
C VAL A 89 4.85 11.54 -33.27
N SER A 90 4.25 11.25 -34.43
CA SER A 90 4.48 9.98 -35.13
C SER A 90 4.47 10.21 -36.64
N CYS A 91 5.33 9.50 -37.37
CA CYS A 91 5.48 9.66 -38.80
C CYS A 91 5.28 8.32 -39.50
N GLY A 92 4.49 8.32 -40.58
CA GLY A 92 4.37 7.18 -41.48
C GLY A 92 5.33 7.27 -42.66
N GLU A 93 4.98 6.63 -43.78
CA GLU A 93 5.83 6.68 -44.97
C GLU A 93 6.01 8.12 -45.48
N ALA A 94 4.92 8.86 -45.55
CA ALA A 94 4.90 10.24 -46.03
C ALA A 94 3.72 11.04 -45.47
N HIS A 95 3.30 10.72 -44.24
CA HIS A 95 2.35 11.50 -43.44
C HIS A 95 2.86 11.63 -42.01
N THR A 96 2.29 12.60 -41.28
CA THR A 96 2.68 12.90 -39.91
C THR A 96 1.44 13.14 -39.05
N LEU A 97 1.49 12.62 -37.82
CA LEU A 97 0.52 12.89 -36.76
C LEU A 97 1.20 13.64 -35.61
N ALA A 98 0.50 14.61 -35.04
CA ALA A 98 0.87 15.28 -33.80
C ALA A 98 -0.30 15.23 -32.81
N LEU A 99 0.01 14.97 -31.54
CA LEU A 99 -0.94 14.93 -30.43
C LEU A 99 -0.68 16.11 -29.50
N ASN A 100 -1.71 16.88 -29.16
CA ASN A 100 -1.60 17.95 -28.16
C ASN A 100 -1.93 17.48 -26.74
N ASP A 101 -1.63 18.33 -25.76
CA ASP A 101 -1.88 18.10 -24.33
C ASP A 101 -3.36 17.93 -23.95
N LYS A 102 -4.27 18.39 -24.81
CA LYS A 102 -5.73 18.23 -24.69
C LYS A 102 -6.25 16.92 -25.30
N GLY A 103 -5.37 16.07 -25.82
CA GLY A 103 -5.76 14.81 -26.44
C GLY A 103 -6.27 14.92 -27.88
N GLN A 104 -6.07 16.06 -28.55
CA GLN A 104 -6.49 16.29 -29.93
C GLN A 104 -5.37 15.89 -30.91
N VAL A 105 -5.75 15.32 -32.06
CA VAL A 105 -4.82 14.79 -33.05
C VAL A 105 -4.84 15.65 -34.32
N PHE A 106 -3.66 16.06 -34.77
CA PHE A 106 -3.44 16.81 -36.01
C PHE A 106 -2.72 15.94 -37.03
N ALA A 107 -3.13 16.00 -38.29
CA ALA A 107 -2.58 15.18 -39.37
C ALA A 107 -2.27 16.00 -40.63
N TRP A 108 -1.21 15.63 -41.34
CA TRP A 108 -0.82 16.20 -42.64
C TRP A 108 0.08 15.23 -43.45
N GLY A 109 0.30 15.53 -44.74
CA GLY A 109 1.05 14.72 -45.70
C GLY A 109 0.15 13.93 -46.66
N LEU A 110 0.54 12.71 -47.03
CA LEU A 110 -0.20 11.83 -47.94
C LEU A 110 -1.61 11.51 -47.40
N ALA A 111 -2.64 11.56 -48.25
CA ALA A 111 -4.02 11.31 -47.87
C ALA A 111 -4.74 10.23 -48.71
N THR A 112 -4.10 9.68 -49.75
CA THR A 112 -4.74 8.81 -50.77
C THR A 112 -5.35 7.51 -50.24
N ASP A 113 -4.88 7.00 -49.10
CA ASP A 113 -5.39 5.75 -48.49
C ASP A 113 -6.26 6.04 -47.26
N GLY A 114 -6.55 7.31 -46.97
CA GLY A 114 -7.31 7.74 -45.81
C GLY A 114 -6.51 7.88 -44.52
N GLN A 115 -5.17 7.73 -44.55
CA GLN A 115 -4.29 7.69 -43.38
C GLN A 115 -4.27 8.97 -42.52
N LEU A 116 -4.83 10.08 -43.02
CA LEU A 116 -4.99 11.32 -42.26
C LEU A 116 -6.26 11.36 -41.41
N GLY A 117 -7.26 10.53 -41.70
CA GLY A 117 -8.49 10.47 -40.89
C GLY A 117 -9.47 11.65 -41.10
N LEU A 118 -9.30 12.46 -42.15
CA LEU A 118 -10.03 13.71 -42.38
C LEU A 118 -11.31 13.59 -43.22
N ALA A 119 -11.72 12.37 -43.59
CA ALA A 119 -12.88 12.08 -44.46
C ALA A 119 -12.91 12.77 -45.84
N ASN A 120 -11.85 13.50 -46.22
CA ASN A 120 -11.76 14.27 -47.45
C ASN A 120 -11.06 13.48 -48.58
N PHE A 121 -11.38 13.81 -49.84
CA PHE A 121 -10.78 13.21 -51.04
C PHE A 121 -9.58 14.02 -51.57
N GLU A 122 -8.80 14.63 -50.69
CA GLU A 122 -7.56 15.32 -51.11
C GLU A 122 -6.44 14.30 -51.30
N GLU A 123 -5.54 14.51 -52.27
CA GLU A 123 -4.37 13.63 -52.45
C GLU A 123 -3.32 13.84 -51.34
N CYS A 124 -3.18 15.09 -50.88
CA CYS A 124 -2.29 15.45 -49.78
C CYS A 124 -2.78 16.71 -49.04
N VAL A 125 -2.36 16.82 -47.78
CA VAL A 125 -2.63 17.96 -46.90
C VAL A 125 -1.29 18.57 -46.52
N ARG A 126 -1.02 19.81 -46.94
CA ARG A 126 0.30 20.45 -46.74
C ARG A 126 0.45 21.19 -45.40
N VAL A 127 -0.64 21.34 -44.64
CA VAL A 127 -0.69 22.08 -43.38
C VAL A 127 -1.42 21.22 -42.34
N PRO A 128 -0.93 21.08 -41.10
CA PRO A 128 -1.60 20.31 -40.05
C PRO A 128 -3.08 20.65 -39.90
N ARG A 129 -3.94 19.61 -39.91
CA ARG A 129 -5.39 19.74 -39.68
C ARG A 129 -5.84 18.84 -38.54
N ASN A 130 -6.71 19.37 -37.68
CA ASN A 130 -7.31 18.59 -36.59
C ASN A 130 -8.25 17.50 -37.15
N ILE A 131 -8.10 16.27 -36.66
CA ILE A 131 -9.01 15.15 -36.91
C ILE A 131 -10.27 15.33 -36.05
N LYS A 132 -11.26 16.03 -36.59
CA LYS A 132 -12.48 16.42 -35.86
C LYS A 132 -13.24 15.23 -35.26
N SER A 133 -13.24 14.07 -35.91
CA SER A 133 -13.91 12.86 -35.42
C SER A 133 -13.32 12.27 -34.13
N LEU A 134 -12.12 12.70 -33.72
CA LEU A 134 -11.49 12.32 -32.46
C LEU A 134 -11.54 13.45 -31.41
N SER A 135 -12.15 14.60 -31.71
CA SER A 135 -12.08 15.76 -30.82
C SER A 135 -12.79 15.58 -29.48
N ASP A 136 -13.75 14.65 -29.39
CA ASP A 136 -14.45 14.32 -28.14
C ASP A 136 -13.79 13.14 -27.38
N VAL A 137 -12.66 12.63 -27.88
CA VAL A 137 -11.93 11.51 -27.29
C VAL A 137 -10.58 11.99 -26.80
N GLU A 138 -10.26 11.75 -25.53
CA GLU A 138 -8.96 12.11 -24.98
C GLU A 138 -7.88 11.09 -25.41
N ILE A 139 -7.12 11.43 -26.46
CA ILE A 139 -6.05 10.57 -26.99
C ILE A 139 -4.79 10.68 -26.12
N ALA A 140 -4.17 9.53 -25.84
CA ALA A 140 -2.95 9.38 -25.05
C ALA A 140 -1.72 9.06 -25.90
N GLN A 141 -1.89 8.37 -27.03
CA GLN A 141 -0.79 7.99 -27.92
C GLN A 141 -1.25 7.95 -29.37
N VAL A 142 -0.35 8.27 -30.30
CA VAL A 142 -0.51 8.08 -31.75
C VAL A 142 0.59 7.18 -32.30
N ALA A 143 0.29 6.38 -33.31
CA ALA A 143 1.27 5.56 -34.02
C ALA A 143 0.95 5.48 -35.51
N CYS A 144 1.96 5.60 -36.36
CA CYS A 144 1.82 5.52 -37.82
C CYS A 144 2.53 4.29 -38.37
N GLY A 145 1.87 3.57 -39.27
CA GLY A 145 2.54 2.67 -40.20
C GLY A 145 2.80 3.38 -41.53
N TYR A 146 3.05 2.64 -42.62
CA TYR A 146 3.35 3.28 -43.91
C TYR A 146 2.16 4.08 -44.45
N ARG A 147 0.98 3.47 -44.45
CA ARG A 147 -0.25 4.06 -45.03
C ARG A 147 -1.45 3.89 -44.12
N HIS A 148 -1.23 3.68 -42.82
CA HIS A 148 -2.28 3.59 -41.81
C HIS A 148 -1.82 4.26 -40.52
N SER A 149 -2.80 4.54 -39.67
CA SER A 149 -2.64 5.33 -38.47
C SER A 149 -3.48 4.75 -37.34
N HIS A 150 -2.98 4.92 -36.12
CA HIS A 150 -3.62 4.49 -34.90
C HIS A 150 -3.59 5.58 -33.85
N ALA A 151 -4.62 5.59 -32.99
CA ALA A 151 -4.66 6.37 -31.77
C ALA A 151 -5.13 5.51 -30.61
N LEU A 152 -4.50 5.67 -29.45
CA LEU A 152 -4.90 5.04 -28.20
C LEU A 152 -5.48 6.11 -27.28
N SER A 153 -6.73 5.94 -26.86
CA SER A 153 -7.38 6.84 -25.89
C SER A 153 -6.92 6.56 -24.46
N ARG A 154 -7.09 7.52 -23.56
CA ARG A 154 -6.89 7.31 -22.11
C ARG A 154 -7.82 6.27 -21.52
N GLY A 155 -8.98 6.03 -22.14
CA GLY A 155 -9.92 4.96 -21.77
C GLY A 155 -9.51 3.57 -22.27
N GLY A 156 -8.33 3.40 -22.87
CA GLY A 156 -7.82 2.12 -23.37
C GLY A 156 -8.39 1.69 -24.73
N GLN A 157 -9.25 2.49 -25.35
CA GLN A 157 -9.79 2.21 -26.69
C GLN A 157 -8.74 2.50 -27.78
N VAL A 158 -8.62 1.59 -28.75
CA VAL A 158 -7.74 1.72 -29.91
C VAL A 158 -8.56 2.09 -31.14
N TYR A 159 -8.15 3.17 -31.80
CA TYR A 159 -8.70 3.66 -33.06
C TYR A 159 -7.75 3.34 -34.21
N SER A 160 -8.27 3.01 -35.39
CA SER A 160 -7.50 2.72 -36.59
C SER A 160 -8.13 3.34 -37.84
N TRP A 161 -7.29 3.79 -38.77
CA TRP A 161 -7.71 4.31 -40.08
C TRP A 161 -6.55 4.27 -41.10
N GLY A 162 -6.88 4.43 -42.38
CA GLY A 162 -5.97 4.35 -43.51
C GLY A 162 -6.11 3.07 -44.34
N GLN A 163 -5.03 2.64 -44.97
CA GLN A 163 -4.98 1.46 -45.82
C GLN A 163 -5.31 0.18 -45.02
N ASN A 164 -6.05 -0.76 -45.64
CA ASN A 164 -6.42 -2.04 -45.01
C ASN A 164 -6.28 -3.28 -45.91
N ARG A 165 -5.31 -3.26 -46.84
CA ARG A 165 -5.13 -4.34 -47.82
C ARG A 165 -4.75 -5.69 -47.20
N TYR A 166 -4.10 -5.68 -46.04
CA TYR A 166 -3.60 -6.88 -45.35
C TYR A 166 -4.21 -7.03 -43.95
N GLY A 167 -5.26 -6.27 -43.63
CA GLY A 167 -5.89 -6.29 -42.31
C GLY A 167 -5.21 -5.42 -41.25
N GLN A 168 -4.30 -4.50 -41.63
CA GLN A 168 -3.52 -3.68 -40.69
C GLN A 168 -4.37 -2.74 -39.81
N LEU A 169 -5.66 -2.55 -40.12
CA LEU A 169 -6.58 -1.80 -39.27
C LEU A 169 -7.20 -2.65 -38.15
N GLY A 170 -7.18 -3.98 -38.25
CA GLY A 170 -7.73 -4.88 -37.23
C GLY A 170 -9.27 -4.89 -37.15
N LEU A 171 -9.97 -4.37 -38.17
CA LEU A 171 -11.42 -4.18 -38.18
C LEU A 171 -12.22 -5.40 -38.68
N GLY A 172 -11.56 -6.51 -38.99
CA GLY A 172 -12.22 -7.73 -39.47
C GLY A 172 -12.65 -7.72 -40.93
N VAL A 173 -12.44 -6.61 -41.65
CA VAL A 173 -12.77 -6.44 -43.06
C VAL A 173 -11.51 -6.35 -43.92
N ALA A 174 -11.59 -6.79 -45.17
CA ALA A 174 -10.51 -6.71 -46.15
C ALA A 174 -10.77 -5.64 -47.21
N GLY A 175 -9.72 -5.05 -47.78
CA GLY A 175 -9.77 -4.38 -49.08
C GLY A 175 -9.77 -2.86 -49.03
N GLN A 176 -10.84 -2.22 -48.57
CA GLN A 176 -10.97 -0.75 -48.68
C GLN A 176 -10.23 -0.01 -47.56
N GLY A 177 -9.55 1.08 -47.94
CA GLY A 177 -9.00 2.02 -46.97
C GLY A 177 -10.12 2.76 -46.23
N ILE A 178 -9.90 3.06 -44.96
CA ILE A 178 -10.87 3.74 -44.10
C ILE A 178 -10.38 5.16 -43.85
N SER A 179 -11.11 6.18 -44.31
CA SER A 179 -10.69 7.58 -44.24
C SER A 179 -11.09 8.31 -42.95
N THR A 180 -11.71 7.60 -42.00
CA THR A 180 -12.15 8.12 -40.70
C THR A 180 -11.71 7.18 -39.58
N PRO A 181 -11.17 7.65 -38.45
CA PRO A 181 -10.87 6.82 -37.28
C PRO A 181 -12.04 5.91 -36.88
N GLN A 182 -11.79 4.60 -36.80
CA GLN A 182 -12.75 3.59 -36.35
C GLN A 182 -12.23 2.88 -35.11
N VAL A 183 -13.11 2.59 -34.16
CA VAL A 183 -12.77 1.81 -32.96
C VAL A 183 -12.59 0.34 -33.33
N ILE A 184 -11.50 -0.27 -32.85
CA ILE A 184 -11.30 -1.72 -32.97
C ILE A 184 -12.14 -2.42 -31.89
N GLN A 185 -13.38 -2.76 -32.24
CA GLN A 185 -14.37 -3.31 -31.30
C GLN A 185 -13.90 -4.60 -30.59
N SER A 186 -13.12 -5.45 -31.27
CA SER A 186 -12.59 -6.69 -30.69
C SER A 186 -11.56 -6.48 -29.57
N LEU A 187 -11.10 -5.24 -29.35
CA LEU A 187 -10.15 -4.88 -28.29
C LEU A 187 -10.82 -4.17 -27.10
N GLN A 188 -12.14 -3.96 -27.16
CA GLN A 188 -12.86 -3.23 -26.12
C GLN A 188 -12.81 -3.94 -24.77
N GLY A 189 -12.62 -3.18 -23.69
CA GLY A 189 -12.55 -3.69 -22.32
C GLY A 189 -11.16 -4.18 -21.89
N ILE A 190 -10.15 -4.11 -22.77
CA ILE A 190 -8.77 -4.49 -22.47
C ILE A 190 -7.92 -3.22 -22.26
N PRO A 191 -7.17 -3.09 -21.15
CA PRO A 191 -6.42 -1.87 -20.84
C PRO A 191 -5.05 -1.85 -21.55
N PHE A 192 -5.00 -1.18 -22.70
CA PHE A 192 -3.79 -0.99 -23.50
C PHE A 192 -2.95 0.20 -23.03
N ILE A 193 -1.63 0.03 -23.04
CA ILE A 193 -0.64 1.06 -22.65
C ILE A 193 0.21 1.54 -23.81
N GLN A 194 0.29 0.75 -24.87
CA GLN A 194 1.13 1.08 -26.01
C GLN A 194 0.52 0.52 -27.30
N ILE A 195 0.54 1.34 -28.34
CA ILE A 195 0.36 0.92 -29.74
C ILE A 195 1.66 1.12 -30.51
N SER A 196 1.92 0.23 -31.47
CA SER A 196 3.04 0.31 -32.40
C SER A 196 2.58 -0.15 -33.78
N ALA A 197 3.06 0.50 -34.82
CA ALA A 197 2.72 0.19 -36.20
C ALA A 197 4.00 0.01 -37.03
N GLY A 198 4.06 -1.09 -37.78
CA GLY A 198 5.12 -1.36 -38.75
C GLY A 198 4.73 -0.91 -40.16
N GLY A 199 5.35 -1.50 -41.17
CA GLY A 199 5.03 -1.19 -42.58
C GLY A 199 3.55 -1.43 -42.90
N ALA A 200 3.08 -2.66 -42.66
CA ALA A 200 1.70 -3.08 -42.93
C ALA A 200 1.13 -4.01 -41.85
N HIS A 201 1.64 -3.91 -40.62
CA HIS A 201 1.16 -4.64 -39.44
C HIS A 201 1.15 -3.73 -38.23
N SER A 202 0.44 -4.14 -37.18
CA SER A 202 0.24 -3.34 -35.99
C SER A 202 0.21 -4.21 -34.75
N PHE A 203 0.57 -3.60 -33.63
CA PHE A 203 0.61 -4.21 -32.33
C PHE A 203 0.00 -3.30 -31.26
N ALA A 204 -0.62 -3.93 -30.27
CA ALA A 204 -1.00 -3.30 -29.02
C ALA A 204 -0.50 -4.12 -27.83
N LEU A 205 -0.01 -3.42 -26.80
CA LEU A 205 0.52 -3.98 -25.57
C LEU A 205 -0.33 -3.51 -24.39
N THR A 206 -0.65 -4.46 -23.52
CA THR A 206 -1.46 -4.23 -22.31
C THR A 206 -0.57 -4.01 -21.08
N PHE A 207 -1.15 -3.48 -20.00
CA PHE A 207 -0.47 -3.36 -18.69
C PHE A 207 0.08 -4.70 -18.18
N SER A 208 -0.61 -5.82 -18.44
CA SER A 208 -0.19 -7.16 -17.99
C SER A 208 0.97 -7.76 -18.81
N GLY A 209 1.43 -7.06 -19.85
CA GLY A 209 2.45 -7.56 -20.77
C GLY A 209 1.91 -8.47 -21.87
N ALA A 210 0.58 -8.61 -22.00
CA ALA A 210 -0.02 -9.31 -23.14
C ALA A 210 0.08 -8.47 -24.41
N VAL A 211 0.48 -9.13 -25.49
CA VAL A 211 0.74 -8.53 -26.81
C VAL A 211 -0.30 -9.03 -27.81
N PHE A 212 -0.89 -8.11 -28.58
CA PHE A 212 -1.86 -8.40 -29.64
C PHE A 212 -1.33 -7.85 -30.95
N GLY A 213 -1.27 -8.67 -31.99
CA GLY A 213 -0.77 -8.31 -33.31
C GLY A 213 -1.79 -8.58 -34.42
N TRP A 214 -1.82 -7.72 -35.45
CA TRP A 214 -2.65 -7.87 -36.64
C TRP A 214 -2.03 -7.23 -37.89
N GLY A 215 -2.62 -7.50 -39.04
CA GLY A 215 -2.15 -7.05 -40.35
C GLY A 215 -1.33 -8.10 -41.09
N ARG A 216 -0.39 -7.62 -41.91
CA ARG A 216 0.45 -8.44 -42.76
C ARG A 216 1.34 -9.39 -41.96
N ASN A 217 1.44 -10.65 -42.38
CA ASN A 217 2.25 -11.68 -41.72
C ASN A 217 3.08 -12.53 -42.70
N LYS A 218 3.30 -12.07 -43.93
CA LYS A 218 4.01 -12.83 -44.97
C LYS A 218 5.36 -13.41 -44.51
N PHE A 219 6.09 -12.73 -43.64
CA PHE A 219 7.39 -13.17 -43.13
C PHE A 219 7.36 -13.62 -41.67
N GLY A 220 6.17 -13.76 -41.07
CA GLY A 220 6.02 -14.12 -39.66
C GLY A 220 6.14 -12.95 -38.68
N GLN A 221 6.01 -11.71 -39.16
CA GLN A 221 6.15 -10.50 -38.32
C GLN A 221 5.11 -10.35 -37.20
N LEU A 222 4.07 -11.18 -37.20
CA LEU A 222 3.12 -11.28 -36.09
C LEU A 222 3.55 -12.28 -35.01
N GLY A 223 4.49 -13.20 -35.31
CA GLY A 223 5.02 -14.17 -34.34
C GLY A 223 4.06 -15.33 -34.01
N LEU A 224 3.02 -15.55 -34.81
CA LEU A 224 1.90 -16.46 -34.52
C LEU A 224 2.13 -17.91 -34.98
N ASN A 225 3.39 -18.30 -35.23
CA ASN A 225 3.77 -19.61 -35.77
C ASN A 225 3.16 -19.92 -37.16
N ASP A 226 2.87 -18.89 -37.95
CA ASP A 226 2.45 -19.02 -39.34
C ASP A 226 2.78 -17.76 -40.15
N ASN A 227 2.40 -17.76 -41.44
CA ASN A 227 2.62 -16.66 -42.38
C ASN A 227 1.31 -16.02 -42.88
N ASN A 228 0.21 -16.24 -42.15
CA ASN A 228 -1.12 -15.83 -42.58
C ASN A 228 -1.47 -14.45 -42.03
N ASP A 229 -1.91 -13.54 -42.89
CA ASP A 229 -2.38 -12.22 -42.50
C ASP A 229 -3.53 -12.30 -41.49
N ARG A 230 -3.68 -11.27 -40.65
CA ARG A 230 -4.70 -11.20 -39.60
C ARG A 230 -5.53 -9.95 -39.75
N TYR A 231 -6.82 -10.12 -39.99
CA TYR A 231 -7.77 -9.02 -40.10
C TYR A 231 -8.37 -8.61 -38.75
N TYR A 232 -8.17 -9.44 -37.72
CA TYR A 232 -8.49 -9.15 -36.32
C TYR A 232 -7.22 -9.22 -35.46
N PRO A 233 -7.12 -8.39 -34.40
CA PRO A 233 -6.12 -8.53 -33.35
C PRO A 233 -6.04 -9.96 -32.82
N ALA A 234 -4.88 -10.58 -32.93
CA ALA A 234 -4.60 -11.91 -32.42
C ALA A 234 -3.58 -11.84 -31.29
N GLN A 235 -3.86 -12.51 -30.17
CA GLN A 235 -2.95 -12.54 -29.04
C GLN A 235 -1.71 -13.39 -29.35
N LEU A 236 -0.53 -12.81 -29.13
CA LEU A 236 0.76 -13.49 -29.26
C LEU A 236 1.08 -14.29 -27.99
N LYS A 237 0.55 -15.52 -27.93
CA LYS A 237 0.64 -16.37 -26.73
C LYS A 237 2.07 -16.78 -26.34
N SER A 238 2.99 -16.85 -27.31
CA SER A 238 4.40 -17.23 -27.09
C SER A 238 5.18 -16.27 -26.20
N LEU A 239 4.75 -15.02 -26.06
CA LEU A 239 5.38 -14.03 -25.16
C LEU A 239 4.68 -13.87 -23.81
N ARG A 240 3.63 -14.66 -23.52
CA ARG A 240 2.80 -14.50 -22.30
C ARG A 240 3.61 -14.61 -21.00
N SER A 241 4.61 -15.48 -20.96
CA SER A 241 5.48 -15.67 -19.79
C SER A 241 6.68 -14.73 -19.75
N GLN A 242 6.90 -13.92 -20.80
CA GLN A 242 8.13 -13.13 -20.98
C GLN A 242 8.04 -11.72 -20.39
N ARG A 243 6.86 -11.28 -19.91
CA ARG A 243 6.65 -9.95 -19.28
C ARG A 243 7.16 -8.81 -20.17
N VAL A 244 6.58 -8.71 -21.36
CA VAL A 244 6.90 -7.66 -22.34
C VAL A 244 6.51 -6.29 -21.77
N ILE A 245 7.41 -5.32 -21.84
CA ILE A 245 7.20 -3.94 -21.36
C ILE A 245 7.21 -2.91 -22.48
N TYR A 246 7.67 -3.29 -23.67
CA TYR A 246 7.75 -2.41 -24.83
C TYR A 246 7.75 -3.23 -26.12
N ILE A 247 7.04 -2.74 -27.14
CA ILE A 247 7.04 -3.31 -28.48
C ILE A 247 7.31 -2.22 -29.51
N CYS A 248 8.11 -2.53 -30.53
CA CYS A 248 8.33 -1.67 -31.68
C CYS A 248 8.37 -2.47 -32.97
N CYS A 249 8.02 -1.82 -34.08
CA CYS A 249 7.87 -2.45 -35.37
C CYS A 249 8.77 -1.78 -36.41
N GLY A 250 9.42 -2.57 -37.24
CA GLY A 250 10.04 -2.10 -38.49
C GLY A 250 9.09 -2.30 -39.68
N GLU A 251 9.64 -2.36 -40.91
CA GLU A 251 8.83 -2.55 -42.13
C GLU A 251 8.11 -3.90 -42.12
N ASP A 252 8.87 -4.97 -41.94
CA ASP A 252 8.42 -6.36 -42.00
C ASP A 252 8.95 -7.19 -40.81
N HIS A 253 9.37 -6.55 -39.72
CA HIS A 253 9.82 -7.22 -38.50
C HIS A 253 9.31 -6.51 -37.24
N THR A 254 9.37 -7.22 -36.12
CA THR A 254 8.92 -6.74 -34.81
C THR A 254 9.97 -7.07 -33.76
N ALA A 255 10.15 -6.17 -32.81
CA ALA A 255 10.98 -6.38 -31.63
C ALA A 255 10.18 -6.12 -30.35
N ALA A 256 10.39 -6.97 -29.34
CA ALA A 256 9.78 -6.88 -28.03
C ALA A 256 10.86 -6.87 -26.95
N LEU A 257 10.71 -5.99 -25.97
CA LEU A 257 11.60 -5.85 -24.82
C LEU A 257 10.89 -6.36 -23.56
N THR A 258 11.53 -7.23 -22.81
CA THR A 258 11.03 -7.75 -21.54
C THR A 258 11.48 -6.90 -20.35
N LYS A 259 10.78 -7.02 -19.22
CA LYS A 259 11.17 -6.35 -17.96
C LYS A 259 12.60 -6.68 -17.52
N GLU A 260 13.08 -7.89 -17.82
CA GLU A 260 14.42 -8.37 -17.49
C GLU A 260 15.51 -7.86 -18.46
N GLY A 261 15.14 -7.03 -19.44
CA GLY A 261 16.04 -6.53 -20.47
C GLY A 261 16.34 -7.53 -21.59
N GLY A 262 15.53 -8.59 -21.72
CA GLY A 262 15.60 -9.52 -22.83
C GLY A 262 14.96 -8.94 -24.08
N VAL A 263 15.61 -9.12 -25.23
CA VAL A 263 15.09 -8.67 -26.53
C VAL A 263 14.66 -9.89 -27.36
N PHE A 264 13.42 -9.87 -27.83
CA PHE A 264 12.87 -10.85 -28.76
C PHE A 264 12.61 -10.19 -30.10
N THR A 265 12.99 -10.85 -31.19
CA THR A 265 12.77 -10.35 -32.55
C THR A 265 12.16 -11.44 -33.42
N PHE A 266 11.30 -11.04 -34.36
CA PHE A 266 10.62 -11.94 -35.29
C PHE A 266 10.15 -11.21 -36.55
N GLY A 267 9.85 -11.96 -37.61
CA GLY A 267 9.50 -11.46 -38.94
C GLY A 267 10.63 -11.61 -39.95
N ALA A 268 10.77 -10.62 -40.83
CA ALA A 268 11.77 -10.65 -41.88
C ALA A 268 13.20 -10.52 -41.33
N GLY A 269 14.12 -11.41 -41.71
CA GLY A 269 15.54 -11.34 -41.33
C GLY A 269 16.53 -11.17 -42.49
N GLY A 270 16.06 -10.92 -43.71
CA GLY A 270 16.91 -10.94 -44.93
C GLY A 270 18.11 -10.00 -44.93
N TYR A 271 18.13 -8.97 -44.07
CA TYR A 271 19.25 -8.03 -43.91
C TYR A 271 19.93 -8.15 -42.53
N GLY A 272 19.54 -9.12 -41.72
CA GLY A 272 20.07 -9.30 -40.37
C GLY A 272 19.34 -8.52 -39.28
N GLN A 273 18.18 -7.91 -39.58
CA GLN A 273 17.45 -7.00 -38.67
C GLN A 273 16.90 -7.66 -37.40
N LEU A 274 16.95 -9.00 -37.33
CA LEU A 274 16.60 -9.80 -36.17
C LEU A 274 17.81 -10.09 -35.25
N GLY A 275 19.05 -9.92 -35.73
CA GLY A 275 20.23 -10.03 -34.87
C GLY A 275 20.62 -11.45 -34.45
N HIS A 276 20.04 -12.49 -35.04
CA HIS A 276 20.30 -13.91 -34.69
C HIS A 276 21.50 -14.54 -35.39
N ASN A 277 22.44 -13.72 -35.87
CA ASN A 277 23.59 -14.13 -36.68
C ASN A 277 23.22 -14.95 -37.94
N THR A 278 22.03 -14.72 -38.49
CA THR A 278 21.53 -15.36 -39.71
C THR A 278 20.69 -14.36 -40.51
N THR A 279 20.33 -14.71 -41.73
CA THR A 279 19.41 -13.93 -42.59
C THR A 279 18.03 -14.58 -42.74
N ASN A 280 17.71 -15.54 -41.88
CA ASN A 280 16.46 -16.30 -41.93
C ASN A 280 15.28 -15.47 -41.42
N HIS A 281 14.09 -15.75 -41.95
CA HIS A 281 12.84 -15.25 -41.37
C HIS A 281 12.49 -16.04 -40.11
N GLU A 282 11.92 -15.38 -39.11
CA GLU A 282 11.53 -16.00 -37.85
C GLU A 282 10.02 -15.83 -37.64
N ILE A 283 9.27 -16.93 -37.76
CA ILE A 283 7.80 -16.93 -37.60
C ILE A 283 7.34 -16.97 -36.14
N ASN A 284 8.26 -17.14 -35.21
CA ASN A 284 8.05 -17.11 -33.77
C ASN A 284 9.02 -16.12 -33.12
N PRO A 285 8.62 -15.45 -32.02
CA PRO A 285 9.52 -14.62 -31.25
C PRO A 285 10.74 -15.40 -30.78
N ARG A 286 11.92 -14.98 -31.24
CA ARG A 286 13.20 -15.58 -30.87
C ARG A 286 14.02 -14.59 -30.07
N LYS A 287 14.60 -15.05 -28.96
CA LYS A 287 15.47 -14.22 -28.12
C LYS A 287 16.80 -13.94 -28.83
N VAL A 288 17.26 -12.69 -28.80
CA VAL A 288 18.58 -12.30 -29.32
C VAL A 288 19.64 -12.66 -28.28
N PHE A 289 20.28 -13.83 -28.44
CA PHE A 289 21.24 -14.38 -27.47
C PHE A 289 22.51 -13.55 -27.34
N GLU A 290 22.91 -12.86 -28.40
CA GLU A 290 24.08 -12.00 -28.46
C GLU A 290 23.96 -10.77 -27.53
N LEU A 291 22.74 -10.42 -27.10
CA LEU A 291 22.48 -9.39 -26.09
C LEU A 291 22.39 -9.97 -24.67
N MET A 292 22.50 -11.29 -24.46
CA MET A 292 22.43 -11.89 -23.13
C MET A 292 23.60 -11.49 -22.23
N GLY A 293 23.32 -11.37 -20.93
CA GLY A 293 24.26 -10.84 -19.95
C GLY A 293 24.28 -9.31 -19.87
N ASN A 294 23.65 -8.62 -20.82
CA ASN A 294 23.41 -7.18 -20.79
C ASN A 294 21.94 -6.90 -20.48
N VAL A 295 21.67 -5.86 -19.69
CA VAL A 295 20.30 -5.40 -19.44
C VAL A 295 19.97 -4.32 -20.47
N VAL A 296 19.23 -4.70 -21.52
CA VAL A 296 18.73 -3.74 -22.52
C VAL A 296 17.59 -2.95 -21.89
N THR A 297 17.57 -1.63 -22.10
CA THR A 297 16.51 -0.75 -21.54
C THR A 297 15.69 -0.05 -22.60
N GLN A 298 16.19 0.04 -23.83
CA GLN A 298 15.46 0.63 -24.95
C GLN A 298 15.76 -0.14 -26.22
N ILE A 299 14.74 -0.26 -27.06
CA ILE A 299 14.83 -0.80 -28.41
C ILE A 299 14.11 0.15 -29.37
N SER A 300 14.62 0.28 -30.59
CA SER A 300 13.98 1.05 -31.65
C SER A 300 14.21 0.39 -33.00
N CYS A 301 13.15 0.26 -33.80
CA CYS A 301 13.23 -0.34 -35.13
C CYS A 301 13.16 0.76 -36.19
N GLY A 302 14.10 0.74 -37.12
CA GLY A 302 13.93 1.43 -38.39
C GLY A 302 13.28 0.52 -39.43
N ARG A 303 13.43 0.87 -40.71
CA ARG A 303 12.85 0.12 -41.82
C ARG A 303 13.31 -1.35 -41.81
N GLN A 304 14.63 -1.56 -41.82
CA GLN A 304 15.27 -2.87 -41.90
C GLN A 304 16.47 -2.97 -40.95
N HIS A 305 16.43 -2.24 -39.83
CA HIS A 305 17.44 -2.32 -38.78
C HIS A 305 16.81 -2.14 -37.40
N THR A 306 17.54 -2.57 -36.38
CA THR A 306 17.13 -2.50 -34.97
C THR A 306 18.28 -1.93 -34.16
N LEU A 307 17.95 -1.02 -33.23
CA LEU A 307 18.84 -0.44 -32.24
C LEU A 307 18.48 -0.99 -30.86
N ALA A 308 19.49 -1.27 -30.03
CA ALA A 308 19.33 -1.69 -28.64
C ALA A 308 20.29 -0.92 -27.74
N PHE A 309 19.79 -0.35 -26.64
CA PHE A 309 20.59 0.44 -25.70
C PHE A 309 20.79 -0.28 -24.35
N ILE A 310 22.05 -0.33 -23.91
CA ILE A 310 22.51 -1.02 -22.71
C ILE A 310 23.19 0.01 -21.77
N PRO A 311 22.49 0.51 -20.72
CA PRO A 311 23.02 1.58 -19.87
C PRO A 311 24.22 1.15 -19.02
N SER A 312 24.24 -0.09 -18.53
CA SER A 312 25.29 -0.59 -17.61
C SER A 312 26.67 -0.55 -18.24
N SER A 313 26.77 -0.79 -19.54
CA SER A 313 28.01 -0.73 -20.32
C SER A 313 28.18 0.59 -21.05
N GLY A 314 27.17 1.47 -21.04
CA GLY A 314 27.10 2.63 -21.90
C GLY A 314 27.13 2.27 -23.39
N LYS A 315 26.89 1.01 -23.79
CA LYS A 315 26.94 0.60 -25.20
C LYS A 315 25.57 0.71 -25.85
N MET A 316 25.58 1.08 -27.12
CA MET A 316 24.42 0.96 -28.00
C MET A 316 24.82 0.02 -29.12
N ASP A 317 24.01 -0.99 -29.37
CA ASP A 317 24.21 -1.95 -30.44
C ASP A 317 23.16 -1.74 -31.53
N SER A 318 23.54 -2.08 -32.76
CA SER A 318 22.70 -2.00 -33.95
C SER A 318 22.92 -3.21 -34.83
N PHE A 319 21.87 -3.65 -35.52
CA PHE A 319 21.91 -4.77 -36.46
C PHE A 319 20.85 -4.63 -37.54
N GLY A 320 21.07 -5.27 -38.69
CA GLY A 320 20.24 -5.14 -39.89
C GLY A 320 20.94 -4.51 -41.09
N LEU A 321 20.15 -3.85 -41.93
CA LEU A 321 20.59 -3.14 -43.13
C LEU A 321 21.59 -2.04 -42.77
N GLY A 322 22.74 -2.03 -43.45
CA GLY A 322 23.79 -1.02 -43.25
C GLY A 322 24.03 -0.09 -44.44
N GLY A 323 23.40 -0.35 -45.59
CA GLY A 323 23.74 0.30 -46.86
C GLY A 323 23.68 1.83 -46.85
N ASN A 324 22.84 2.41 -45.99
CA ASN A 324 22.67 3.86 -45.83
C ASN A 324 23.34 4.39 -44.54
N GLY A 325 24.25 3.62 -43.93
CA GLY A 325 24.96 4.01 -42.71
C GLY A 325 24.12 3.99 -41.43
N GLN A 326 22.86 3.53 -41.47
CA GLN A 326 21.89 3.61 -40.37
C GLN A 326 22.28 2.85 -39.10
N LEU A 327 23.26 1.94 -39.21
CA LEU A 327 23.85 1.22 -38.09
C LEU A 327 24.88 2.06 -37.31
N GLY A 328 25.46 3.11 -37.91
CA GLY A 328 26.41 3.97 -37.21
C GLY A 328 27.72 3.26 -36.81
N THR A 329 28.11 2.20 -37.54
CA THR A 329 29.27 1.35 -37.24
C THR A 329 30.54 1.73 -38.01
N ARG A 330 30.54 2.88 -38.72
CA ARG A 330 31.58 3.31 -39.69
C ARG A 330 31.70 2.41 -40.91
N SER A 331 30.63 1.70 -41.23
CA SER A 331 30.57 0.76 -42.34
C SER A 331 29.17 0.81 -42.94
N THR A 332 29.09 0.55 -44.24
CA THR A 332 27.84 0.38 -44.99
C THR A 332 27.43 -1.09 -45.11
N SER A 333 28.16 -2.01 -44.47
CA SER A 333 27.85 -3.44 -44.49
C SER A 333 26.69 -3.78 -43.54
N ASN A 334 25.85 -4.72 -43.96
CA ASN A 334 24.81 -5.28 -43.11
C ASN A 334 25.41 -6.01 -41.91
N ARG A 335 24.64 -6.10 -40.82
CA ARG A 335 25.04 -6.80 -39.60
C ARG A 335 23.97 -7.80 -39.21
N ASN A 336 24.33 -9.08 -39.23
CA ASN A 336 23.42 -10.16 -38.86
C ASN A 336 23.34 -10.39 -37.34
N SER A 337 24.25 -9.78 -36.58
CA SER A 337 24.32 -9.83 -35.13
C SER A 337 24.53 -8.41 -34.57
N PRO A 338 24.14 -8.16 -33.31
CA PRO A 338 24.34 -6.89 -32.63
C PRO A 338 25.79 -6.39 -32.75
N ALA A 339 25.96 -5.20 -33.33
CA ALA A 339 27.25 -4.57 -33.51
C ALA A 339 27.28 -3.19 -32.82
N PRO A 340 28.35 -2.85 -32.11
CA PRO A 340 28.42 -1.61 -31.34
C PRO A 340 28.43 -0.39 -32.26
N VAL A 341 27.45 0.49 -32.04
CA VAL A 341 27.39 1.81 -32.65
C VAL A 341 28.56 2.63 -32.16
N LYS A 342 29.29 3.30 -33.05
CA LYS A 342 30.46 4.11 -32.67
C LYS A 342 29.99 5.47 -32.13
N GLY A 343 30.44 5.86 -30.95
CA GLY A 343 30.07 7.16 -30.39
C GLY A 343 30.72 7.41 -29.04
N PRO A 344 30.61 8.64 -28.49
CA PRO A 344 31.19 9.03 -27.21
C PRO A 344 30.34 8.52 -26.04
N TRP A 345 30.11 7.20 -25.98
CA TRP A 345 29.27 6.59 -24.96
C TRP A 345 30.07 6.26 -23.71
N VAL A 346 29.53 6.55 -22.52
CA VAL A 346 30.21 6.35 -21.23
C VAL A 346 29.32 5.50 -20.33
N ALA A 347 29.91 4.51 -19.64
CA ALA A 347 29.20 3.62 -18.71
C ALA A 347 28.84 4.33 -17.39
N TYR A 348 27.68 3.99 -16.82
CA TYR A 348 27.15 4.65 -15.62
C TYR A 348 27.93 4.30 -14.32
N ASN A 349 28.71 3.20 -14.31
CA ASN A 349 29.31 2.62 -13.10
C ASN A 349 30.86 2.49 -13.14
N GLY A 350 31.57 3.22 -14.01
CA GLY A 350 33.05 3.22 -13.99
C GLY A 350 33.62 4.25 -13.00
N PRO A 351 34.80 4.03 -12.40
CA PRO A 351 35.51 5.11 -11.70
C PRO A 351 35.72 6.25 -12.67
N THR A 352 35.27 7.46 -12.31
CA THR A 352 35.51 8.69 -13.07
C THR A 352 36.99 8.82 -13.38
N PRO A 353 37.44 8.71 -14.65
CA PRO A 353 38.81 9.00 -14.97
C PRO A 353 38.98 10.52 -14.87
N THR A 354 39.71 10.96 -13.85
CA THR A 354 40.29 12.31 -13.76
C THR A 354 41.28 12.49 -14.90
N ILE A 355 40.80 12.93 -16.07
CA ILE A 355 41.62 13.55 -17.10
C ILE A 355 40.92 14.84 -17.52
N ALA A 356 41.63 15.95 -17.31
CA ALA A 356 41.16 17.31 -17.50
C ALA A 356 40.51 17.55 -18.88
N GLY A 357 39.31 18.15 -18.87
CA GLY A 357 38.81 18.94 -20.01
C GLY A 357 37.81 18.31 -20.98
N LYS A 358 37.23 17.12 -20.74
CA LYS A 358 36.15 16.57 -21.59
C LYS A 358 34.82 16.44 -20.84
N HIS A 359 33.82 17.23 -21.27
CA HIS A 359 32.43 17.14 -20.80
C HIS A 359 31.82 15.76 -21.10
N PHE A 360 31.42 15.02 -20.07
CA PHE A 360 30.78 13.69 -20.20
C PHE A 360 29.31 13.80 -20.61
N LYS A 361 28.87 13.02 -21.60
CA LYS A 361 27.48 13.01 -22.12
C LYS A 361 26.82 11.66 -21.83
N PHE A 362 25.63 11.67 -21.24
CA PHE A 362 24.83 10.46 -20.96
C PHE A 362 23.71 10.32 -22.00
N LEU A 363 23.50 9.10 -22.53
CA LEU A 363 22.43 8.80 -23.50
C LEU A 363 21.08 8.64 -22.78
N HIS A 364 20.03 9.31 -23.28
CA HIS A 364 18.70 9.33 -22.68
C HIS A 364 17.66 8.57 -23.51
N LEU A 365 17.60 8.78 -24.84
CA LEU A 365 16.59 8.18 -25.73
C LEU A 365 17.20 7.81 -27.08
N ILE A 366 16.73 6.69 -27.67
CA ILE A 366 17.09 6.23 -29.02
C ILE A 366 15.86 6.21 -29.94
N TYR A 367 16.06 6.59 -31.20
CA TYR A 367 15.01 6.57 -32.22
C TYR A 367 15.55 6.04 -33.53
N ALA A 368 14.72 5.31 -34.26
CA ALA A 368 14.98 4.83 -35.60
C ALA A 368 13.68 4.90 -36.41
N GLY A 369 13.82 5.13 -37.71
CA GLY A 369 12.73 5.06 -38.67
C GLY A 369 13.30 5.32 -40.06
N GLY A 370 12.60 4.88 -41.11
CA GLY A 370 13.20 4.84 -42.45
C GLY A 370 14.59 4.19 -42.39
N ASP A 371 15.59 4.90 -42.94
CA ASP A 371 17.00 4.52 -42.88
C ASP A 371 17.82 5.56 -42.07
N GLN A 372 17.21 6.19 -41.08
CA GLN A 372 17.85 7.14 -40.18
C GLN A 372 17.73 6.71 -38.72
N SER A 373 18.69 7.15 -37.92
CA SER A 373 18.84 6.81 -36.51
C SER A 373 19.27 8.03 -35.70
N PHE A 374 18.74 8.16 -34.50
CA PHE A 374 18.98 9.28 -33.59
C PHE A 374 19.26 8.80 -32.17
N ALA A 375 20.07 9.60 -31.48
CA ALA A 375 20.39 9.42 -30.08
C ALA A 375 20.38 10.77 -29.37
N HIS A 376 19.61 10.91 -28.29
CA HIS A 376 19.58 12.12 -27.48
C HIS A 376 20.51 11.97 -26.26
N CYS A 377 21.53 12.82 -26.16
CA CYS A 377 22.48 12.83 -25.04
C CYS A 377 22.40 14.15 -24.24
N TYR A 378 22.43 14.07 -22.90
CA TYR A 378 22.50 15.21 -21.98
C TYR A 378 23.87 15.33 -21.30
N THR A 379 24.27 16.55 -20.92
CA THR A 379 25.49 16.84 -20.14
C THR A 379 25.03 17.28 -18.76
N PRO A 380 25.46 16.65 -17.65
CA PRO A 380 25.00 17.06 -16.32
C PRO A 380 25.67 18.38 -15.95
N GLN A 381 24.99 19.48 -16.24
CA GLN A 381 25.16 20.74 -15.52
C GLN A 381 23.82 21.01 -14.84
N VAL A 382 23.79 20.73 -13.53
CA VAL A 382 22.61 20.89 -12.66
C VAL A 382 21.43 20.02 -13.13
N ILE A 383 20.80 19.34 -12.18
CA ILE A 383 19.60 18.55 -12.43
C ILE A 383 18.47 19.57 -12.71
N PHE A 384 18.35 20.02 -13.95
CA PHE A 384 17.18 20.74 -14.43
C PHE A 384 16.10 19.69 -14.74
N ILE A 385 15.15 19.59 -13.82
CA ILE A 385 13.97 18.74 -13.92
C ILE A 385 13.10 19.30 -15.07
N PRO A 386 12.76 18.50 -16.10
CA PRO A 386 11.89 18.96 -17.18
C PRO A 386 10.48 19.31 -16.69
N HIS A 387 9.90 20.35 -17.30
CA HIS A 387 8.60 20.97 -17.04
C HIS A 387 7.35 20.10 -17.32
N HIS A 388 7.38 18.78 -17.12
CA HIS A 388 6.19 17.93 -17.15
C HIS A 388 6.05 17.11 -15.85
N PHE A 389 5.64 17.80 -14.79
CA PHE A 389 5.50 17.24 -13.44
C PHE A 389 4.47 16.11 -13.29
N CYS A 390 3.50 16.00 -14.20
CA CYS A 390 2.58 14.85 -14.28
C CYS A 390 3.28 13.57 -14.78
N TYR A 391 4.24 13.70 -15.70
CA TYR A 391 5.05 12.57 -16.16
C TYR A 391 6.07 12.15 -15.11
N VAL A 392 6.61 13.07 -14.30
CA VAL A 392 7.50 12.73 -13.18
C VAL A 392 6.77 11.94 -12.12
N LEU A 393 5.51 12.26 -11.81
CA LEU A 393 4.76 11.49 -10.84
C LEU A 393 4.29 10.14 -11.40
N LEU A 394 3.82 10.11 -12.65
CA LEU A 394 3.51 8.85 -13.35
C LEU A 394 4.76 8.00 -13.56
N SER A 395 5.94 8.58 -13.76
CA SER A 395 7.21 7.87 -13.85
C SER A 395 7.82 7.54 -12.49
N LEU A 396 7.53 8.29 -11.43
CA LEU A 396 7.78 7.89 -10.02
C LEU A 396 6.89 6.72 -9.67
N ILE A 397 5.62 6.72 -10.05
CA ILE A 397 4.69 5.59 -9.94
C ILE A 397 5.16 4.44 -10.81
N HIS A 398 5.56 4.67 -12.06
CA HIS A 398 6.15 3.67 -12.94
C HIS A 398 7.48 3.13 -12.37
N VAL A 399 8.23 3.94 -11.63
CA VAL A 399 9.46 3.60 -10.92
C VAL A 399 9.17 2.92 -9.58
N LEU A 400 8.11 3.27 -8.84
CA LEU A 400 7.68 2.60 -7.61
C LEU A 400 7.08 1.22 -7.95
N LEU A 401 6.45 1.09 -9.11
CA LEU A 401 5.95 -0.16 -9.68
C LEU A 401 7.02 -0.97 -10.45
N LYS A 402 8.12 -0.35 -10.93
CA LYS A 402 9.24 -1.04 -11.62
C LYS A 402 10.54 -1.21 -10.82
N ARG A 403 10.86 -0.39 -9.81
CA ARG A 403 12.13 -0.42 -9.02
C ARG A 403 12.04 -1.21 -7.71
N THR A 404 10.94 -1.90 -7.43
CA THR A 404 10.89 -2.98 -6.42
C THR A 404 11.65 -4.25 -6.83
N SER A 405 12.34 -4.26 -7.98
CA SER A 405 13.03 -5.45 -8.50
C SER A 405 14.55 -5.35 -8.63
N VAL A 406 15.23 -4.57 -7.78
CA VAL A 406 16.67 -4.77 -7.56
C VAL A 406 16.90 -4.98 -6.08
N LEU A 407 17.21 -6.23 -5.74
CA LEU A 407 17.30 -6.86 -4.41
C LEU A 407 15.95 -7.18 -3.76
N CYS A 408 15.26 -8.18 -4.31
CA CYS A 408 14.85 -9.39 -3.59
C CYS A 408 14.10 -10.34 -4.53
N SER A 409 14.55 -11.58 -4.54
CA SER A 409 13.97 -12.73 -5.20
C SER A 409 12.66 -13.12 -4.51
N HIS A 410 11.48 -12.61 -4.87
CA HIS A 410 10.21 -13.26 -4.50
C HIS A 410 9.15 -13.13 -5.63
N PRO A 411 8.39 -14.22 -5.92
CA PRO A 411 7.47 -14.32 -7.07
C PRO A 411 6.14 -13.56 -6.93
N ASP A 412 5.85 -12.95 -5.78
CA ASP A 412 4.49 -12.53 -5.39
C ASP A 412 3.93 -11.29 -6.08
N HIS A 413 4.76 -10.46 -6.73
CA HIS A 413 4.28 -9.29 -7.49
C HIS A 413 3.30 -9.67 -8.62
N TYR A 414 3.40 -10.89 -9.16
CA TYR A 414 2.56 -11.38 -10.27
C TYR A 414 1.40 -12.28 -9.82
N ASN A 415 1.21 -12.45 -8.50
CA ASN A 415 0.00 -13.02 -7.89
C ASN A 415 -0.96 -11.91 -7.40
N THR A 416 -0.96 -10.76 -8.10
CA THR A 416 -1.84 -9.64 -7.73
C THR A 416 -3.29 -10.10 -7.83
N SER A 417 -3.99 -10.01 -6.70
CA SER A 417 -5.34 -10.51 -6.53
C SER A 417 -6.09 -9.57 -5.59
N SER A 418 -7.36 -9.89 -5.30
CA SER A 418 -8.10 -9.22 -4.23
C SER A 418 -7.47 -9.37 -2.83
N LYS A 419 -6.45 -10.23 -2.69
CA LYS A 419 -5.72 -10.49 -1.45
C LYS A 419 -4.30 -9.92 -1.47
N CYS A 420 -3.53 -10.08 -2.55
CA CYS A 420 -2.14 -9.58 -2.64
C CYS A 420 -2.04 -8.34 -3.54
N SER A 421 -1.43 -7.26 -3.03
CA SER A 421 -1.21 -6.01 -3.79
C SER A 421 -0.03 -6.08 -4.74
N GLY A 422 0.96 -6.94 -4.44
CA GLY A 422 2.23 -7.05 -5.15
C GLY A 422 3.17 -5.85 -4.95
N VAL A 423 2.92 -4.94 -4.00
CA VAL A 423 3.75 -3.75 -3.76
C VAL A 423 4.67 -3.98 -2.55
N ASP A 424 5.97 -3.75 -2.73
CA ASP A 424 6.92 -3.65 -1.61
C ASP A 424 6.88 -2.23 -1.02
N MET A 425 6.21 -2.11 0.11
CA MET A 425 5.99 -0.85 0.81
C MET A 425 7.27 -0.23 1.36
N ASN A 426 8.24 -1.05 1.78
CA ASN A 426 9.51 -0.56 2.32
C ASN A 426 10.38 0.04 1.21
N MET A 427 10.43 -0.61 0.05
CA MET A 427 11.12 -0.04 -1.11
C MET A 427 10.40 1.21 -1.65
N ALA A 428 9.06 1.22 -1.66
CA ALA A 428 8.29 2.39 -2.07
C ALA A 428 8.68 3.62 -1.22
N ARG A 429 8.70 3.45 0.10
CA ARG A 429 9.17 4.45 1.06
C ARG A 429 10.60 4.91 0.79
N LEU A 430 11.55 3.98 0.63
CA LEU A 430 12.96 4.30 0.38
C LEU A 430 13.15 5.12 -0.90
N LEU A 431 12.36 4.82 -1.93
CA LEU A 431 12.37 5.58 -3.19
C LEU A 431 11.86 7.00 -2.98
N PHE A 432 10.74 7.19 -2.27
CA PHE A 432 10.25 8.54 -1.95
C PHE A 432 11.25 9.35 -1.12
N HIS A 433 11.88 8.75 -0.11
CA HIS A 433 12.95 9.41 0.67
C HIS A 433 14.17 9.77 -0.18
N ARG A 434 14.51 8.97 -1.19
CA ARG A 434 15.62 9.27 -2.10
C ARG A 434 15.30 10.41 -3.07
N VAL A 435 14.03 10.57 -3.45
CA VAL A 435 13.61 11.67 -4.33
C VAL A 435 13.38 12.96 -3.55
N VAL A 436 12.82 12.86 -2.34
CA VAL A 436 12.57 13.99 -1.43
C VAL A 436 13.74 14.08 -0.45
N GLN A 437 14.91 14.49 -0.94
CA GLN A 437 16.10 14.73 -0.13
C GLN A 437 16.13 16.16 0.43
N HIS A 438 16.69 16.32 1.63
CA HIS A 438 16.88 17.64 2.26
C HIS A 438 17.85 18.55 1.50
N ASP A 439 18.76 17.97 0.71
CA ASP A 439 19.79 18.72 -0.01
C ASP A 439 19.24 19.52 -1.21
N TYR A 440 18.00 19.26 -1.64
CA TYR A 440 17.36 19.90 -2.79
C TYR A 440 15.90 20.32 -2.50
N PRO A 441 15.67 21.35 -1.69
CA PRO A 441 14.33 21.75 -1.24
C PRO A 441 13.39 22.19 -2.38
N GLU A 442 13.94 22.74 -3.48
CA GLU A 442 13.16 23.13 -4.67
C GLU A 442 12.45 21.93 -5.32
N ILE A 443 13.09 20.76 -5.33
CA ILE A 443 12.54 19.52 -5.90
C ILE A 443 11.37 19.04 -5.04
N ALA A 444 11.53 19.04 -3.72
CA ALA A 444 10.49 18.67 -2.78
C ALA A 444 9.25 19.59 -2.91
N GLN A 445 9.48 20.89 -3.05
CA GLN A 445 8.40 21.88 -3.23
C GLN A 445 7.64 21.69 -4.54
N GLN A 446 8.34 21.39 -5.64
CA GLN A 446 7.68 21.13 -6.91
C GLN A 446 6.91 19.79 -6.90
N ILE A 447 7.42 18.76 -6.21
CA ILE A 447 6.70 17.50 -6.00
C ILE A 447 5.43 17.75 -5.19
N ALA A 448 5.52 18.49 -4.08
CA ALA A 448 4.37 18.87 -3.26
C ALA A 448 3.31 19.60 -4.11
N ALA A 449 3.72 20.60 -4.88
CA ALA A 449 2.82 21.35 -5.76
C ALA A 449 2.16 20.47 -6.83
N SER A 450 2.88 19.47 -7.36
CA SER A 450 2.31 18.52 -8.34
C SER A 450 1.33 17.54 -7.71
N LEU A 451 1.63 17.03 -6.51
CA LEU A 451 0.72 16.18 -5.76
C LEU A 451 -0.58 16.92 -5.45
N GLU A 452 -0.47 18.14 -4.94
CA GLU A 452 -1.58 19.01 -4.55
C GLU A 452 -2.45 19.41 -5.76
N LYS A 453 -1.84 19.92 -6.83
CA LYS A 453 -2.60 20.53 -7.95
C LYS A 453 -3.01 19.54 -9.03
N ASN A 454 -2.29 18.43 -9.20
CA ASN A 454 -2.51 17.52 -10.33
C ASN A 454 -2.95 16.13 -9.92
N LEU A 455 -2.28 15.48 -8.98
CA LEU A 455 -2.54 14.06 -8.70
C LEU A 455 -3.74 13.85 -7.78
N ILE A 456 -3.68 14.39 -6.56
CA ILE A 456 -4.70 14.11 -5.53
C ILE A 456 -6.11 14.51 -6.01
N PRO A 457 -6.32 15.67 -6.68
CA PRO A 457 -7.63 16.02 -7.21
C PRO A 457 -8.15 15.11 -8.32
N ARG A 458 -7.27 14.31 -8.96
CA ARG A 458 -7.63 13.37 -10.03
C ARG A 458 -7.81 11.93 -9.54
N LEU A 459 -7.64 11.67 -8.25
CA LEU A 459 -7.93 10.37 -7.64
C LEU A 459 -9.44 10.11 -7.74
N SER A 460 -9.82 9.11 -8.55
CA SER A 460 -11.22 8.78 -8.85
C SER A 460 -11.88 7.97 -7.75
N SER A 461 -13.17 8.20 -7.48
CA SER A 461 -13.99 7.35 -6.61
C SER A 461 -14.17 5.92 -7.14
N SER A 462 -13.91 5.71 -8.44
CA SER A 462 -13.93 4.40 -9.11
C SER A 462 -12.68 4.26 -9.97
N PRO A 463 -11.53 3.88 -9.39
CA PRO A 463 -10.28 3.74 -10.12
C PRO A 463 -10.43 2.75 -11.29
N PRO A 464 -9.87 3.07 -12.48
CA PRO A 464 -10.10 2.30 -13.70
C PRO A 464 -9.36 0.96 -13.73
N ASP A 465 -8.28 0.82 -12.94
CA ASP A 465 -7.47 -0.39 -12.87
C ASP A 465 -6.76 -0.57 -11.50
N ILE A 466 -6.05 -1.69 -11.36
CA ILE A 466 -5.29 -2.09 -10.17
C ILE A 466 -4.09 -1.17 -9.90
N GLU A 467 -3.49 -0.57 -10.94
CA GLU A 467 -2.35 0.34 -10.77
C GLU A 467 -2.78 1.66 -10.14
N ALA A 468 -3.96 2.16 -10.54
CA ALA A 468 -4.60 3.31 -9.92
C ALA A 468 -4.93 3.03 -8.44
N LEU A 469 -5.31 1.80 -8.07
CA LEU A 469 -5.52 1.42 -6.66
C LEU A 469 -4.21 1.44 -5.86
N ARG A 470 -3.08 1.02 -6.43
CA ARG A 470 -1.78 1.02 -5.73
C ARG A 470 -1.27 2.43 -5.37
N LEU A 471 -1.80 3.47 -6.00
CA LEU A 471 -1.52 4.86 -5.60
C LEU A 471 -2.05 5.15 -4.19
N TYR A 472 -3.22 4.61 -3.85
CA TYR A 472 -3.79 4.75 -2.51
C TYR A 472 -2.98 3.99 -1.45
N LEU A 473 -2.17 3.01 -1.84
CA LEU A 473 -1.24 2.35 -0.92
C LEU A 473 0.07 3.14 -0.75
N THR A 474 0.66 3.57 -1.87
CA THR A 474 2.05 4.04 -1.90
C THR A 474 2.22 5.52 -1.56
N LEU A 475 1.26 6.38 -1.92
CA LEU A 475 1.39 7.84 -1.71
C LEU A 475 1.62 8.24 -0.24
N PRO A 476 0.95 7.64 0.76
CA PRO A 476 1.19 7.96 2.16
C PRO A 476 2.62 7.68 2.64
N GLU A 477 3.40 6.84 1.96
CA GLU A 477 4.82 6.59 2.27
C GLU A 477 5.74 7.74 1.80
N CYS A 478 5.20 8.74 1.09
CA CYS A 478 5.95 9.92 0.70
C CYS A 478 6.25 10.81 1.92
N PRO A 479 7.52 11.19 2.18
CA PRO A 479 7.89 11.99 3.36
C PRO A 479 7.14 13.31 3.48
N LEU A 480 6.68 13.86 2.35
CA LEU A 480 5.88 15.09 2.32
C LEU A 480 4.60 14.92 3.14
N PHE A 481 3.96 13.75 3.14
CA PHE A 481 2.74 13.52 3.94
C PHE A 481 2.97 13.69 5.45
N SER A 482 4.20 13.48 5.93
CA SER A 482 4.56 13.64 7.34
C SER A 482 4.95 15.07 7.72
N ASP A 483 5.06 16.00 6.77
CA ASP A 483 5.38 17.42 7.03
C ASP A 483 4.12 18.19 7.49
N PRO A 484 4.12 18.79 8.70
CA PRO A 484 3.01 19.58 9.23
C PRO A 484 2.51 20.69 8.30
N ASN A 485 3.38 21.26 7.47
CA ASN A 485 3.00 22.33 6.54
C ASN A 485 2.12 21.83 5.38
N THR A 486 2.07 20.52 5.15
CA THR A 486 1.35 19.93 4.02
C THR A 486 0.16 19.06 4.44
N TYR A 487 -0.14 18.93 5.73
CA TYR A 487 -1.27 18.11 6.19
C TYR A 487 -2.60 18.55 5.58
N VAL A 488 -2.86 19.86 5.53
CA VAL A 488 -4.09 20.43 4.97
C VAL A 488 -4.14 20.32 3.43
N THR A 489 -3.00 20.32 2.75
CA THR A 489 -2.93 20.32 1.27
C THR A 489 -2.74 18.94 0.65
N LEU A 490 -2.15 17.98 1.37
CA LEU A 490 -1.85 16.64 0.89
C LEU A 490 -2.57 15.55 1.70
N ALA A 491 -2.31 15.43 3.00
CA ALA A 491 -2.82 14.31 3.82
C ALA A 491 -4.36 14.31 3.92
N ILE A 492 -4.97 15.44 4.26
CA ILE A 492 -6.43 15.56 4.38
C ILE A 492 -7.14 15.38 3.02
N PRO A 493 -6.71 16.03 1.92
CA PRO A 493 -7.32 15.81 0.61
C PRO A 493 -7.18 14.37 0.10
N PHE A 494 -6.05 13.71 0.39
CA PHE A 494 -5.88 12.29 0.09
C PHE A 494 -6.85 11.42 0.90
N ALA A 495 -6.98 11.64 2.22
CA ALA A 495 -7.94 10.92 3.06
C ALA A 495 -9.37 11.11 2.55
N LYS A 496 -9.74 12.33 2.14
CA LYS A 496 -11.03 12.62 1.53
C LYS A 496 -11.25 11.85 0.22
N ALA A 497 -10.23 11.78 -0.64
CA ALA A 497 -10.28 11.00 -1.88
C ALA A 497 -10.46 9.50 -1.58
N PHE A 498 -9.78 8.97 -0.56
CA PHE A 498 -9.92 7.58 -0.12
C PHE A 498 -11.34 7.30 0.40
N ILE A 499 -11.87 8.13 1.30
CA ILE A 499 -13.21 7.96 1.89
C ILE A 499 -14.30 8.05 0.82
N SER A 500 -14.05 8.79 -0.28
CA SER A 500 -15.00 8.91 -1.39
C SER A 500 -15.03 7.71 -2.35
N LEU A 501 -14.19 6.70 -2.15
CA LEU A 501 -14.14 5.51 -2.99
C LEU A 501 -15.45 4.70 -2.90
N LYS A 502 -15.81 4.04 -4.01
CA LYS A 502 -16.92 3.08 -4.05
C LYS A 502 -16.57 1.81 -3.27
N GLU A 503 -17.61 1.05 -2.91
CA GLU A 503 -17.51 -0.13 -2.04
C GLU A 503 -16.53 -1.21 -2.55
N ALA A 504 -16.51 -1.49 -3.86
CA ALA A 504 -15.63 -2.52 -4.43
C ALA A 504 -14.13 -2.15 -4.32
N PRO A 505 -13.66 -0.97 -4.77
CA PRO A 505 -12.30 -0.48 -4.51
C PRO A 505 -11.90 -0.47 -3.03
N LEU A 506 -12.78 0.00 -2.15
CA LEU A 506 -12.54 0.03 -0.70
C LEU A 506 -12.31 -1.37 -0.13
N LYS A 507 -13.11 -2.35 -0.56
CA LYS A 507 -12.95 -3.74 -0.12
C LYS A 507 -11.60 -4.32 -0.54
N VAL A 508 -11.14 -4.03 -1.76
CA VAL A 508 -9.82 -4.48 -2.24
C VAL A 508 -8.68 -3.81 -1.46
N LEU A 509 -8.74 -2.49 -1.27
CA LEU A 509 -7.72 -1.77 -0.49
C LEU A 509 -7.68 -2.21 0.97
N GLY A 510 -8.85 -2.41 1.60
CA GLY A 510 -8.94 -2.94 2.96
C GLY A 510 -8.34 -4.35 3.08
N ASN A 511 -8.55 -5.22 2.09
CA ASN A 511 -7.89 -6.52 2.06
C ASN A 511 -6.36 -6.38 1.91
N TRP A 512 -5.87 -5.48 1.08
CA TRP A 512 -4.42 -5.27 0.93
C TRP A 512 -3.78 -4.70 2.20
N TRP A 513 -4.43 -3.75 2.86
CA TRP A 513 -3.99 -3.24 4.16
C TRP A 513 -4.00 -4.32 5.24
N SER A 514 -4.94 -5.26 5.21
CA SER A 514 -4.97 -6.40 6.16
C SER A 514 -3.75 -7.33 6.05
N GLN A 515 -2.98 -7.25 4.96
CA GLN A 515 -1.77 -8.04 4.73
C GLN A 515 -0.47 -7.27 4.97
N PHE A 516 -0.54 -6.03 5.46
CA PHE A 516 0.66 -5.25 5.71
C PHE A 516 1.46 -5.79 6.90
N GLU A 517 2.79 -5.68 6.82
CA GLU A 517 3.64 -5.87 7.99
C GLU A 517 3.31 -4.80 9.05
N ALA A 518 3.31 -5.19 10.32
CA ALA A 518 3.00 -4.32 11.45
C ALA A 518 3.70 -2.94 11.41
N PRO A 519 5.00 -2.82 11.08
CA PRO A 519 5.67 -1.51 11.02
C PRO A 519 5.18 -0.61 9.89
N VAL A 520 4.71 -1.17 8.77
CA VAL A 520 4.16 -0.39 7.64
C VAL A 520 2.79 0.13 8.00
N PHE A 521 1.93 -0.75 8.51
CA PHE A 521 0.59 -0.40 8.94
C PHE A 521 0.61 0.65 10.06
N GLN A 522 1.50 0.48 11.05
CA GLN A 522 1.66 1.43 12.15
C GLN A 522 2.06 2.83 11.68
N ARG A 523 2.90 2.98 10.65
CA ARG A 523 3.28 4.31 10.13
C ARG A 523 2.08 5.06 9.56
N LEU A 524 1.17 4.37 8.88
CA LEU A 524 -0.03 4.97 8.33
C LEU A 524 -0.98 5.41 9.44
N VAL A 525 -1.15 4.60 10.48
CA VAL A 525 -1.93 4.96 11.67
C VAL A 525 -1.32 6.17 12.37
N GLU A 526 -0.01 6.16 12.60
CA GLU A 526 0.69 7.25 13.27
C GLU A 526 0.65 8.57 12.48
N LEU A 527 0.76 8.50 11.14
CA LEU A 527 0.60 9.67 10.28
C LEU A 527 -0.73 10.39 10.55
N TYR A 528 -1.86 9.65 10.56
CA TYR A 528 -3.17 10.28 10.76
C TYR A 528 -3.46 10.65 12.21
N LYS A 529 -2.85 9.96 13.20
CA LYS A 529 -2.87 10.42 14.60
C LYS A 529 -2.20 11.78 14.75
N VAL A 530 -1.01 11.95 14.17
CA VAL A 530 -0.28 13.23 14.20
C VAL A 530 -1.07 14.33 13.48
N VAL A 531 -1.73 14.02 12.36
CA VAL A 531 -2.64 14.96 11.68
C VAL A 531 -3.80 15.38 12.58
N VAL A 532 -4.44 14.46 13.30
CA VAL A 532 -5.51 14.77 14.27
C VAL A 532 -4.99 15.68 15.39
N VAL A 533 -3.85 15.33 16.01
CA VAL A 533 -3.24 16.13 17.08
C VAL A 533 -2.88 17.54 16.58
N TYR A 534 -2.36 17.65 15.35
CA TYR A 534 -2.05 18.94 14.73
C TYR A 534 -3.31 19.81 14.58
N LEU A 535 -4.40 19.23 14.04
CA LEU A 535 -5.68 19.94 13.91
C LEU A 535 -6.18 20.41 15.27
N LEU A 536 -6.22 19.52 16.28
CA LEU A 536 -6.69 19.87 17.62
C LEU A 536 -5.83 20.97 18.29
N LYS A 537 -4.51 20.96 18.10
CA LYS A 537 -3.64 22.04 18.55
C LYS A 537 -4.00 23.37 17.87
N MET A 538 -4.29 23.37 16.57
CA MET A 538 -4.77 24.57 15.87
C MET A 538 -6.11 25.06 16.43
N HIS A 539 -7.02 24.16 16.79
CA HIS A 539 -8.30 24.51 17.43
C HIS A 539 -8.10 25.29 18.74
N LYS A 540 -7.18 24.82 19.58
CA LYS A 540 -6.84 25.42 20.87
C LYS A 540 -6.20 26.82 20.74
N VAL A 541 -5.48 27.08 19.63
CA VAL A 541 -4.87 28.39 19.34
C VAL A 541 -5.91 29.43 18.86
N GLY A 542 -7.10 28.98 18.48
CA GLY A 542 -8.24 29.82 18.11
C GLY A 542 -8.49 29.86 16.60
N VAL A 543 -9.45 29.06 16.13
CA VAL A 543 -9.89 29.05 14.71
C VAL A 543 -11.00 30.10 14.50
N PRO A 544 -10.91 30.97 13.48
CA PRO A 544 -11.96 31.93 13.15
C PRO A 544 -13.32 31.25 12.93
N HIS A 545 -14.42 31.87 13.38
CA HIS A 545 -15.78 31.32 13.24
C HIS A 545 -16.16 31.00 11.78
N SER A 546 -15.60 31.73 10.80
CA SER A 546 -15.80 31.48 9.38
C SER A 546 -15.20 30.16 8.89
N GLU A 547 -14.17 29.64 9.56
CA GLU A 547 -13.41 28.45 9.15
C GLU A 547 -13.71 27.21 10.01
N GLN A 548 -14.46 27.37 11.11
CA GLN A 548 -14.83 26.27 12.01
C GLN A 548 -15.48 25.10 11.27
N ARG A 549 -16.39 25.35 10.31
CA ARG A 549 -17.03 24.25 9.54
C ARG A 549 -16.04 23.45 8.70
N VAL A 550 -15.07 24.14 8.08
CA VAL A 550 -14.04 23.49 7.25
C VAL A 550 -13.11 22.68 8.14
N PHE A 551 -12.72 23.26 9.28
CA PHE A 551 -11.92 22.59 10.29
C PHE A 551 -12.59 21.32 10.83
N THR A 552 -13.88 21.38 11.20
CA THR A 552 -14.64 20.21 11.64
C THR A 552 -14.68 19.13 10.55
N CYS A 553 -14.83 19.52 9.29
CA CYS A 553 -14.79 18.57 8.17
C CYS A 553 -13.40 17.91 8.02
N PHE A 554 -12.30 18.65 8.23
CA PHE A 554 -10.95 18.10 8.18
C PHE A 554 -10.70 17.11 9.32
N LEU A 555 -11.12 17.45 10.53
CA LEU A 555 -11.02 16.57 11.69
C LEU A 555 -11.83 15.29 11.49
N ASP A 556 -13.09 15.42 11.05
CA ASP A 556 -13.97 14.29 10.71
C ASP A 556 -13.36 13.39 9.62
N THR A 557 -12.74 13.98 8.59
CA THR A 557 -12.07 13.23 7.52
C THR A 557 -10.89 12.40 8.07
N ALA A 558 -10.05 12.99 8.91
CA ALA A 558 -8.91 12.28 9.50
C ALA A 558 -9.35 11.16 10.46
N LEU A 559 -10.37 11.43 11.30
CA LEU A 559 -10.95 10.45 12.21
C LEU A 559 -11.62 9.28 11.48
N LYS A 560 -12.37 9.55 10.41
CA LYS A 560 -12.97 8.50 9.57
C LYS A 560 -11.93 7.60 8.91
N LEU A 561 -10.79 8.14 8.49
CA LEU A 561 -9.73 7.29 7.95
C LEU A 561 -9.12 6.40 9.04
N LEU A 562 -8.90 6.94 10.25
CA LEU A 562 -8.47 6.14 11.41
C LEU A 562 -9.48 5.05 11.77
N GLU A 563 -10.78 5.35 11.71
CA GLU A 563 -11.86 4.37 11.92
C GLU A 563 -11.78 3.23 10.89
N ILE A 564 -11.56 3.54 9.61
CA ILE A 564 -11.38 2.52 8.56
C ILE A 564 -10.13 1.66 8.84
N LEU A 565 -9.01 2.30 9.22
CA LEU A 565 -7.78 1.57 9.55
C LEU A 565 -8.00 0.66 10.77
N HIS A 566 -8.71 1.13 11.80
CA HIS A 566 -9.06 0.31 12.96
C HIS A 566 -9.92 -0.89 12.56
N ALA A 567 -10.95 -0.68 11.73
CA ALA A 567 -11.79 -1.77 11.21
C ALA A 567 -11.00 -2.81 10.39
N VAL A 568 -9.98 -2.37 9.64
CA VAL A 568 -9.07 -3.28 8.93
C VAL A 568 -8.19 -4.06 9.90
N ASN A 569 -7.66 -3.39 10.94
CA ASN A 569 -6.85 -4.01 11.97
C ASN A 569 -7.61 -5.13 12.70
N GLU A 570 -8.86 -4.87 13.10
CA GLU A 570 -9.74 -5.86 13.76
C GLU A 570 -10.03 -7.05 12.85
N ARG A 571 -10.38 -6.79 11.58
CA ARG A 571 -10.68 -7.86 10.60
C ARG A 571 -9.49 -8.78 10.33
N ALA A 572 -8.28 -8.24 10.43
CA ALA A 572 -7.03 -8.95 10.16
C ALA A 572 -6.48 -9.74 11.36
N GLY A 573 -7.17 -9.73 12.52
CA GLY A 573 -6.67 -10.36 13.74
C GLY A 573 -5.60 -9.54 14.47
N HIS A 574 -5.73 -8.21 14.47
CA HIS A 574 -4.84 -7.24 15.12
C HIS A 574 -3.41 -7.21 14.54
N ILE A 575 -3.26 -6.60 13.37
CA ILE A 575 -1.95 -6.33 12.71
C ILE A 575 -1.01 -5.58 13.66
N ILE A 576 -1.54 -4.59 14.36
CA ILE A 576 -0.88 -3.84 15.43
C ILE A 576 -1.74 -3.86 16.69
N GLN A 577 -1.09 -3.71 17.84
CA GLN A 577 -1.77 -3.63 19.13
C GLN A 577 -2.68 -2.39 19.20
N TYR A 578 -3.83 -2.52 19.87
CA TYR A 578 -4.87 -1.49 19.94
C TYR A 578 -4.39 -0.19 20.62
N ASP A 579 -3.45 -0.29 21.56
CA ASP A 579 -2.84 0.86 22.25
C ASP A 579 -2.17 1.83 21.26
N LYS A 580 -1.75 1.35 20.08
CA LYS A 580 -1.17 2.18 19.03
C LYS A 580 -2.17 3.13 18.38
N PHE A 581 -3.47 2.86 18.46
CA PHE A 581 -4.52 3.77 17.98
C PHE A 581 -4.86 4.88 18.97
N TYR A 582 -4.42 4.78 20.23
CA TYR A 582 -4.70 5.80 21.23
C TYR A 582 -3.93 7.09 20.96
N ILE A 583 -4.63 8.22 21.11
CA ILE A 583 -4.07 9.57 21.01
C ILE A 583 -4.02 10.12 22.43
N HIS A 584 -2.90 9.92 23.11
CA HIS A 584 -2.74 10.31 24.51
C HIS A 584 -2.77 11.82 24.73
N GLU A 585 -2.44 12.60 23.70
CA GLU A 585 -2.48 14.06 23.73
C GLU A 585 -3.91 14.63 23.84
N LEU A 586 -4.95 13.81 23.66
CA LEU A 586 -6.34 14.26 23.80
C LEU A 586 -6.63 14.79 25.21
N ASP A 587 -6.07 14.17 26.25
CA ASP A 587 -6.28 14.59 27.65
C ASP A 587 -5.83 16.04 27.91
N ASP A 588 -4.81 16.50 27.18
CA ASP A 588 -4.29 17.88 27.30
C ASP A 588 -4.99 18.87 26.35
N LEU A 589 -5.62 18.37 25.30
CA LEU A 589 -6.17 19.17 24.20
C LEU A 589 -7.70 19.32 24.26
N ILE A 590 -8.40 18.35 24.85
CA ILE A 590 -9.85 18.26 24.92
C ILE A 590 -10.29 17.95 26.35
N ASP A 591 -11.27 18.70 26.85
CA ASP A 591 -11.93 18.36 28.11
C ASP A 591 -13.08 17.37 27.84
N ILE A 592 -12.72 16.09 27.73
CA ILE A 592 -13.65 15.00 27.39
C ILE A 592 -14.83 14.97 28.38
N ARG A 593 -14.61 15.30 29.64
CA ARG A 593 -15.66 15.32 30.66
C ARG A 593 -16.70 16.38 30.34
N ASN A 594 -16.25 17.61 30.09
CA ASN A 594 -17.16 18.71 29.75
C ASN A 594 -17.84 18.49 28.40
N ASP A 595 -17.14 17.98 27.39
CA ASP A 595 -17.73 17.68 26.08
C ASP A 595 -18.76 16.56 26.18
N TYR A 596 -18.51 15.50 26.95
CA TYR A 596 -19.47 14.43 27.18
C TYR A 596 -20.69 14.92 27.96
N ILE A 597 -20.50 15.75 28.99
CA ILE A 597 -21.62 16.38 29.72
C ILE A 597 -22.43 17.26 28.77
N THR A 598 -21.77 18.04 27.90
CA THR A 598 -22.44 18.90 26.92
C THR A 598 -23.19 18.07 25.87
N TRP A 599 -22.60 16.98 25.38
CA TRP A 599 -23.23 16.04 24.45
C TRP A 599 -24.44 15.34 25.07
N ILE A 600 -24.32 14.86 26.32
CA ILE A 600 -25.45 14.31 27.09
C ILE A 600 -26.52 15.38 27.27
N GLN A 601 -26.17 16.59 27.68
CA GLN A 601 -27.14 17.67 27.88
C GLN A 601 -27.88 18.01 26.58
N GLN A 602 -27.20 17.98 25.43
CA GLN A 602 -27.80 18.17 24.11
C GLN A 602 -28.70 17.00 23.67
N GLN A 603 -28.29 15.75 23.92
CA GLN A 603 -29.10 14.54 23.69
C GLN A 603 -30.33 14.50 24.61
N MET A 604 -30.16 14.92 25.87
CA MET A 604 -31.24 15.06 26.84
C MET A 604 -32.17 16.21 26.43
N TYR A 605 -31.67 17.32 25.86
CA TYR A 605 -32.51 18.41 25.37
C TYR A 605 -33.41 17.98 24.20
N SER A 606 -32.90 17.17 23.26
CA SER A 606 -33.70 16.60 22.17
C SER A 606 -34.68 15.52 22.65
N MET A 607 -34.32 14.76 23.68
CA MET A 607 -35.23 13.80 24.35
C MET A 607 -36.28 14.51 25.24
N LEU A 608 -35.94 15.63 25.89
CA LEU A 608 -36.86 16.48 26.67
C LEU A 608 -37.89 17.17 25.76
N LEU A 609 -37.51 17.55 24.54
CA LEU A 609 -38.45 18.08 23.53
C LEU A 609 -39.45 17.02 23.04
N LEU A 610 -39.08 15.74 23.04
CA LEU A 610 -39.98 14.62 22.74
C LEU A 610 -40.86 14.22 23.94
N LEU A 611 -40.36 14.36 25.16
CA LEU A 611 -41.09 14.08 26.41
C LEU A 611 -41.99 15.23 26.87
N MET A 612 -41.84 16.43 26.32
CA MET A 612 -42.73 17.56 26.62
C MET A 612 -44.15 17.45 26.04
N ASN A 613 -44.51 16.29 25.45
CA ASN A 613 -45.89 16.00 25.04
C ASN A 613 -46.63 14.96 25.88
N GLU A 614 -45.99 14.26 26.83
CA GLU A 614 -46.74 13.51 27.85
C GLU A 614 -46.03 13.56 29.21
N SER A 615 -46.71 14.17 30.17
CA SER A 615 -46.40 14.20 31.59
C SER A 615 -46.26 12.79 32.16
N PHE A 616 -45.09 12.40 32.70
CA PHE A 616 -44.97 11.56 33.91
C PHE A 616 -43.53 11.51 34.48
N MET A 617 -43.46 11.78 35.79
CA MET A 617 -42.57 11.26 36.84
C MET A 617 -41.04 11.22 36.63
N TYR A 618 -40.39 12.11 37.39
CA TYR A 618 -39.12 11.83 38.07
C TYR A 618 -39.16 10.47 38.78
N ALA A 619 -38.28 9.56 38.37
CA ALA A 619 -37.79 8.47 39.20
C ALA A 619 -36.34 8.18 38.83
N GLY A 620 -35.42 8.48 39.74
CA GLY A 620 -34.09 7.87 39.71
C GLY A 620 -34.24 6.39 40.04
N VAL A 621 -33.74 5.52 39.16
CA VAL A 621 -33.83 4.05 39.23
C VAL A 621 -32.61 3.58 38.40
N ASP A 622 -31.52 2.97 38.90
CA ASP A 622 -31.35 1.99 39.98
C ASP A 622 -30.04 2.15 40.78
N GLY A 623 -30.17 2.37 42.09
CA GLY A 623 -29.55 1.58 43.18
C GLY A 623 -28.02 1.45 43.41
N TYR A 624 -27.13 1.58 42.44
CA TYR A 624 -25.72 1.15 42.61
C TYR A 624 -24.64 2.13 42.13
N VAL A 625 -25.01 3.34 41.71
CA VAL A 625 -24.10 4.30 41.05
C VAL A 625 -23.66 5.44 41.98
N PHE A 626 -23.42 5.14 43.25
CA PHE A 626 -22.75 6.04 44.19
C PHE A 626 -21.41 5.44 44.60
N ALA A 627 -20.42 6.29 44.94
CA ALA A 627 -19.15 5.82 45.50
C ALA A 627 -19.46 4.89 46.69
N MET A 628 -19.11 3.61 46.56
CA MET A 628 -19.41 2.61 47.57
C MET A 628 -18.68 2.98 48.86
N GLN A 629 -19.32 2.76 50.00
CA GLN A 629 -18.66 2.86 51.31
C GLN A 629 -18.71 1.48 51.97
N VAL A 630 -17.56 0.92 52.29
CA VAL A 630 -17.48 -0.38 52.97
C VAL A 630 -17.22 -0.17 54.46
N ILE A 631 -17.98 -0.88 55.30
CA ILE A 631 -17.83 -0.88 56.76
C ILE A 631 -17.75 -2.33 57.22
N PHE A 632 -16.59 -2.74 57.74
CA PHE A 632 -16.46 -4.02 58.44
C PHE A 632 -17.01 -3.88 59.86
N VAL A 633 -18.01 -4.70 60.20
CA VAL A 633 -18.66 -4.65 61.50
C VAL A 633 -17.67 -5.05 62.59
N GLY A 634 -17.32 -4.10 63.46
CA GLY A 634 -16.36 -4.31 64.56
C GLY A 634 -14.99 -3.66 64.36
N GLU A 635 -14.75 -2.99 63.24
CA GLU A 635 -13.48 -2.31 62.95
C GLU A 635 -13.65 -0.77 62.87
N GLU A 636 -12.76 -0.02 63.52
CA GLU A 636 -12.68 1.44 63.37
C GLU A 636 -11.82 1.80 62.13
N ALA A 637 -12.43 1.79 60.95
CA ALA A 637 -11.76 2.18 59.71
C ALA A 637 -12.56 3.24 58.92
N VAL A 638 -11.84 4.21 58.33
CA VAL A 638 -12.42 5.21 57.42
C VAL A 638 -12.13 4.78 55.98
N ASP A 639 -13.17 4.57 55.18
CA ASP A 639 -13.05 4.17 53.78
C ASP A 639 -12.57 5.33 52.88
N ALA A 640 -11.26 5.54 52.88
CA ALA A 640 -10.57 6.40 51.93
C ALA A 640 -10.14 5.65 50.64
N GLY A 641 -10.69 4.45 50.38
CA GLY A 641 -10.36 3.58 49.24
C GLY A 641 -9.67 2.25 49.61
N GLY A 642 -8.94 2.20 50.73
CA GLY A 642 -8.24 0.97 51.16
C GLY A 642 -9.19 -0.15 51.60
N VAL A 643 -10.21 0.19 52.40
CA VAL A 643 -11.23 -0.76 52.89
C VAL A 643 -12.04 -1.36 51.74
N ARG A 644 -12.37 -0.54 50.73
CA ARG A 644 -13.00 -1.02 49.47
C ARG A 644 -12.13 -2.00 48.72
N LYS A 645 -10.85 -1.69 48.54
CA LYS A 645 -9.90 -2.56 47.83
C LYS A 645 -9.82 -3.93 48.52
N GLU A 646 -9.74 -3.93 49.85
CA GLU A 646 -9.73 -5.15 50.66
C GLU A 646 -11.00 -5.98 50.50
N PHE A 647 -12.17 -5.35 50.57
CA PHE A 647 -13.45 -6.03 50.34
C PHE A 647 -13.50 -6.74 48.98
N PHE A 648 -13.12 -6.06 47.89
CA PHE A 648 -13.12 -6.66 46.55
C PHE A 648 -12.12 -7.82 46.44
N LEU A 649 -10.92 -7.69 47.02
CA LEU A 649 -9.93 -8.76 47.01
C LEU A 649 -10.41 -10.01 47.77
N LEU A 650 -11.04 -9.83 48.94
CA LEU A 650 -11.53 -10.95 49.75
C LEU A 650 -12.73 -11.64 49.10
N ILE A 651 -13.74 -10.87 48.68
CA ILE A 651 -14.98 -11.44 48.15
C ILE A 651 -14.74 -12.15 46.81
N MET A 652 -13.89 -11.58 45.94
CA MET A 652 -13.57 -12.20 44.65
C MET A 652 -12.73 -13.47 44.83
N ARG A 653 -11.81 -13.49 45.79
CA ARG A 653 -11.04 -14.70 46.10
C ARG A 653 -11.94 -15.85 46.58
N GLU A 654 -12.98 -15.57 47.37
CA GLU A 654 -13.92 -16.60 47.79
C GLU A 654 -14.86 -17.02 46.66
N LEU A 655 -15.47 -16.08 45.93
CA LEU A 655 -16.48 -16.38 44.90
C LEU A 655 -15.90 -17.11 43.69
N LEU A 656 -14.63 -16.90 43.37
CA LEU A 656 -13.95 -17.54 42.23
C LEU A 656 -13.21 -18.83 42.61
N ASP A 657 -13.20 -19.20 43.90
CA ASP A 657 -12.50 -20.39 44.36
C ASP A 657 -13.18 -21.66 43.79
N PRO A 658 -12.45 -22.49 43.02
CA PRO A 658 -12.99 -23.70 42.42
C PRO A 658 -13.61 -24.68 43.44
N LYS A 659 -13.24 -24.59 44.73
CA LYS A 659 -13.82 -25.42 45.79
C LYS A 659 -15.33 -25.29 45.94
N TYR A 660 -15.91 -24.16 45.53
CA TYR A 660 -17.36 -23.93 45.58
C TYR A 660 -18.08 -24.43 44.32
N GLY A 661 -17.35 -24.95 43.33
CA GLY A 661 -17.90 -25.61 42.14
C GLY A 661 -18.47 -24.67 41.07
N MET A 662 -18.61 -23.38 41.36
CA MET A 662 -19.18 -22.37 40.45
C MET A 662 -18.51 -22.32 39.07
N PHE A 663 -17.17 -22.40 39.08
CA PHE A 663 -16.36 -22.40 37.89
C PHE A 663 -15.47 -23.63 37.84
N ARG A 664 -15.27 -24.17 36.64
CA ARG A 664 -14.28 -25.20 36.37
C ARG A 664 -12.93 -24.56 36.15
N TYR A 665 -11.94 -25.08 36.86
CA TYR A 665 -10.55 -24.72 36.68
C TYR A 665 -9.90 -25.61 35.61
N TYR A 666 -9.19 -24.98 34.68
CA TYR A 666 -8.42 -25.63 33.62
C TYR A 666 -6.93 -25.56 33.97
N GLU A 667 -6.36 -26.69 34.40
CA GLU A 667 -4.97 -26.76 34.90
C GLU A 667 -3.92 -26.23 33.91
N GLU A 668 -4.08 -26.53 32.61
CA GLU A 668 -3.12 -26.13 31.57
C GLU A 668 -3.07 -24.62 31.34
N SER A 669 -4.24 -23.97 31.29
CA SER A 669 -4.35 -22.53 31.04
C SER A 669 -4.33 -21.72 32.34
N ARG A 670 -4.59 -22.35 33.49
CA ARG A 670 -4.84 -21.73 34.80
C ARG A 670 -5.99 -20.74 34.77
N LEU A 671 -6.99 -21.02 33.91
CA LEU A 671 -8.18 -20.20 33.74
C LEU A 671 -9.41 -20.92 34.29
N ILE A 672 -10.46 -20.14 34.54
CA ILE A 672 -11.76 -20.61 35.00
C ILE A 672 -12.84 -20.37 33.95
N TRP A 673 -13.83 -21.27 33.88
CA TRP A 673 -15.02 -21.14 33.03
C TRP A 673 -16.30 -21.63 33.72
N PHE A 674 -17.45 -21.13 33.29
CA PHE A 674 -18.75 -21.42 33.90
C PHE A 674 -19.10 -22.91 33.88
N THR A 675 -19.60 -23.45 35.01
CA THR A 675 -20.02 -24.86 35.10
C THR A 675 -21.23 -25.18 35.98
N PHE A 676 -21.49 -24.43 37.06
CA PHE A 676 -22.52 -24.81 38.06
C PHE A 676 -23.87 -24.11 37.86
N GLU A 677 -24.96 -24.65 38.42
CA GLU A 677 -26.35 -24.22 38.14
C GLU A 677 -26.96 -23.16 39.09
N ASP A 678 -26.21 -22.55 40.02
CA ASP A 678 -26.78 -21.46 40.84
C ASP A 678 -26.80 -20.12 40.09
N ILE A 679 -27.88 -19.92 39.32
CA ILE A 679 -28.10 -18.78 38.43
C ILE A 679 -28.10 -17.45 39.19
N ASP A 680 -28.61 -17.40 40.42
CA ASP A 680 -28.73 -16.16 41.20
C ASP A 680 -27.35 -15.66 41.67
N LEU A 681 -26.44 -16.57 42.00
CA LEU A 681 -25.09 -16.22 42.42
C LEU A 681 -24.26 -15.63 41.27
N PHE A 682 -24.47 -16.08 40.03
CA PHE A 682 -23.84 -15.46 38.85
C PHE A 682 -24.28 -14.01 38.64
N HIS A 683 -25.54 -13.67 38.92
CA HIS A 683 -25.99 -12.28 38.89
C HIS A 683 -25.20 -11.42 39.87
N LEU A 684 -25.03 -11.91 41.10
CA LEU A 684 -24.27 -11.20 42.14
C LEU A 684 -22.80 -11.02 41.75
N ILE A 685 -22.14 -12.05 41.23
CA ILE A 685 -20.75 -11.94 40.74
C ILE A 685 -20.68 -10.90 39.62
N GLY A 686 -21.63 -10.89 38.68
CA GLY A 686 -21.71 -9.87 37.63
C GLY A 686 -21.78 -8.44 38.20
N VAL A 687 -22.64 -8.21 39.20
CA VAL A 687 -22.75 -6.92 39.90
C VAL A 687 -21.45 -6.52 40.58
N ILE A 688 -20.79 -7.44 41.30
CA ILE A 688 -19.53 -7.19 42.01
C ILE A 688 -18.42 -6.82 41.01
N CYS A 689 -18.32 -7.55 39.89
CA CYS A 689 -17.37 -7.23 38.82
C CYS A 689 -17.61 -5.82 38.25
N GLY A 690 -18.86 -5.44 38.01
CA GLY A 690 -19.19 -4.08 37.55
C GLY A 690 -18.84 -3.01 38.59
N LEU A 691 -19.10 -3.27 39.88
CA LEU A 691 -18.74 -2.35 40.96
C LEU A 691 -17.23 -2.17 41.11
N ALA A 692 -16.44 -3.23 40.89
CA ALA A 692 -14.98 -3.16 40.91
C ALA A 692 -14.46 -2.18 39.83
N ILE A 693 -14.98 -2.29 38.59
CA ILE A 693 -14.67 -1.36 37.49
C ILE A 693 -15.05 0.07 37.86
N TYR A 694 -16.29 0.28 38.32
CA TYR A 694 -16.79 1.62 38.65
C TYR A 694 -15.96 2.30 39.75
N ASN A 695 -15.41 1.53 40.69
CA ASN A 695 -14.56 2.01 41.76
C ASN A 695 -13.05 1.96 41.43
N LEU A 696 -12.67 1.75 40.16
CA LEU A 696 -11.27 1.68 39.69
C LEU A 696 -10.41 0.68 40.47
N THR A 697 -11.02 -0.42 40.92
CA THR A 697 -10.35 -1.47 41.70
C THR A 697 -10.03 -2.65 40.80
N ILE A 698 -8.74 -2.97 40.69
CA ILE A 698 -8.26 -4.14 39.97
C ILE A 698 -8.59 -5.38 40.78
N VAL A 699 -9.17 -6.38 40.11
CA VAL A 699 -9.50 -7.68 40.68
C VAL A 699 -8.87 -8.78 39.84
N ASP A 700 -8.39 -9.83 40.49
CA ASP A 700 -7.71 -10.93 39.81
C ASP A 700 -8.74 -11.93 39.24
N LEU A 701 -9.18 -11.67 38.01
CA LEU A 701 -10.17 -12.49 37.30
C LEU A 701 -9.49 -13.39 36.27
N HIS A 702 -9.39 -14.67 36.61
CA HIS A 702 -8.77 -15.72 35.80
C HIS A 702 -9.66 -16.21 34.64
N PHE A 703 -10.38 -15.32 33.97
CA PHE A 703 -11.21 -15.66 32.81
C PHE A 703 -10.49 -15.44 31.48
N PRO A 704 -10.77 -16.25 30.45
CA PRO A 704 -10.28 -16.02 29.09
C PRO A 704 -10.88 -14.74 28.48
N VAL A 705 -10.26 -14.23 27.41
CA VAL A 705 -10.74 -13.09 26.61
C VAL A 705 -12.17 -13.31 26.09
N ALA A 706 -12.58 -14.57 25.90
CA ALA A 706 -13.95 -14.95 25.54
C ALA A 706 -15.03 -14.32 26.45
N LEU A 707 -14.80 -14.20 27.76
CA LEU A 707 -15.76 -13.58 28.68
C LEU A 707 -16.05 -12.14 28.26
N TYR A 708 -14.99 -11.37 28.04
CA TYR A 708 -15.05 -9.95 27.71
C TYR A 708 -15.61 -9.72 26.30
N LYS A 709 -15.32 -10.62 25.35
CA LYS A 709 -16.00 -10.64 24.05
C LYS A 709 -17.51 -10.78 24.22
N LYS A 710 -17.97 -11.76 25.01
CA LYS A 710 -19.39 -11.97 25.25
C LYS A 710 -20.06 -10.80 25.97
N LEU A 711 -19.38 -10.17 26.95
CA LEU A 711 -19.88 -8.95 27.63
C LEU A 711 -20.10 -7.79 26.65
N LEU A 712 -19.30 -7.71 25.59
CA LEU A 712 -19.40 -6.74 24.50
C LEU A 712 -20.27 -7.23 23.32
N LYS A 713 -21.03 -8.32 23.51
CA LYS A 713 -21.87 -8.95 22.48
C LYS A 713 -21.11 -9.37 21.21
N ARG A 714 -19.84 -9.72 21.36
CA ARG A 714 -19.00 -10.30 20.29
C ARG A 714 -18.88 -11.81 20.46
N ASN A 715 -18.81 -12.52 19.34
CA ASN A 715 -18.67 -13.98 19.35
C ASN A 715 -17.22 -14.40 19.63
N PRO A 716 -17.00 -15.37 20.52
CA PRO A 716 -15.69 -16.01 20.69
C PRO A 716 -15.23 -16.77 19.44
N THR A 717 -13.92 -16.93 19.29
CA THR A 717 -13.22 -17.54 18.15
C THR A 717 -12.38 -18.74 18.59
N LEU A 718 -11.79 -19.45 17.61
CA LEU A 718 -10.89 -20.57 17.88
C LEU A 718 -9.68 -20.17 18.74
N ASP A 719 -9.18 -18.93 18.60
CA ASP A 719 -8.07 -18.47 19.42
C ASP A 719 -8.44 -18.29 20.89
N ASP A 720 -9.70 -17.92 21.18
CA ASP A 720 -10.20 -17.90 22.55
C ASP A 720 -10.29 -19.32 23.13
N LEU A 721 -10.61 -20.32 22.28
CA LEU A 721 -10.59 -21.72 22.69
C LEU A 721 -9.17 -22.21 22.94
N LYS A 722 -8.17 -21.76 22.17
CA LYS A 722 -6.75 -22.05 22.44
C LYS A 722 -6.27 -21.43 23.76
N GLU A 723 -6.84 -20.29 24.15
CA GLU A 723 -6.55 -19.66 25.45
C GLU A 723 -7.13 -20.49 26.60
N LEU A 724 -8.40 -20.90 26.50
CA LEU A 724 -9.07 -21.68 27.56
C LEU A 724 -8.60 -23.14 27.61
N MET A 725 -8.54 -23.81 26.46
CA MET A 725 -8.24 -25.24 26.26
C MET A 725 -7.14 -25.40 25.19
N PRO A 726 -5.86 -25.19 25.54
CA PRO A 726 -4.76 -25.12 24.58
C PRO A 726 -4.59 -26.35 23.70
N ASP A 727 -4.80 -27.55 24.25
CA ASP A 727 -4.65 -28.80 23.50
C ASP A 727 -5.78 -28.99 22.50
N VAL A 728 -7.04 -28.83 22.93
CA VAL A 728 -8.22 -28.94 22.03
C VAL A 728 -8.18 -27.88 20.94
N GLY A 729 -7.85 -26.63 21.29
CA GLY A 729 -7.72 -25.54 20.32
C GLY A 729 -6.62 -25.79 19.28
N ARG A 730 -5.49 -26.38 19.68
CA ARG A 730 -4.41 -26.78 18.75
C ARG A 730 -4.83 -27.93 17.85
N SER A 731 -5.54 -28.94 18.37
CA SER A 731 -6.06 -30.05 17.55
C SER A 731 -7.08 -29.59 16.51
N LEU A 732 -7.99 -28.68 16.87
CA LEU A 732 -8.95 -28.10 15.91
C LEU A 732 -8.26 -27.21 14.87
N GLN A 733 -7.19 -26.50 15.24
CA GLN A 733 -6.37 -25.76 14.27
C GLN A 733 -5.66 -26.72 13.30
N GLN A 734 -5.13 -27.84 13.80
CA GLN A 734 -4.52 -28.88 12.94
C GLN A 734 -5.52 -29.46 11.94
N LEU A 735 -6.79 -29.63 12.32
CA LEU A 735 -7.85 -30.06 11.39
C LEU A 735 -8.06 -29.05 10.25
N LEU A 736 -8.03 -27.74 10.55
CA LEU A 736 -8.15 -26.68 9.55
C LEU A 736 -6.92 -26.58 8.64
N ASP A 737 -5.73 -26.77 9.20
CA ASP A 737 -4.46 -26.63 8.48
C ASP A 737 -4.07 -27.91 7.71
N TYR A 738 -4.82 -28.99 7.87
CA TYR A 738 -4.56 -30.27 7.20
C TYR A 738 -4.69 -30.15 5.67
N THR A 739 -3.67 -30.58 4.93
CA THR A 739 -3.57 -30.35 3.48
C THR A 739 -3.92 -31.56 2.62
N GLU A 740 -4.03 -32.76 3.21
CA GLU A 740 -4.32 -33.99 2.48
C GLU A 740 -5.84 -34.20 2.30
N ASP A 741 -6.23 -34.96 1.28
CA ASP A 741 -7.63 -35.17 0.88
C ASP A 741 -8.38 -36.22 1.73
N ASP A 742 -7.72 -36.86 2.70
CA ASP A 742 -8.20 -38.00 3.52
C ASP A 742 -8.60 -37.60 4.96
N VAL A 743 -9.27 -36.44 5.11
CA VAL A 743 -9.71 -35.91 6.41
C VAL A 743 -10.64 -36.89 7.13
N GLU A 744 -11.58 -37.49 6.41
CA GLU A 744 -12.57 -38.43 6.95
C GLU A 744 -11.89 -39.66 7.57
N ASP A 745 -10.92 -40.25 6.86
CA ASP A 745 -10.20 -41.45 7.27
C ASP A 745 -9.19 -41.15 8.38
N THR A 746 -8.53 -39.98 8.33
CA THR A 746 -7.49 -39.60 9.29
C THR A 746 -8.08 -39.22 10.64
N PHE A 747 -9.12 -38.38 10.66
CA PHE A 747 -9.66 -37.82 11.89
C PHE A 747 -10.87 -38.61 12.43
N CYS A 748 -11.63 -39.31 11.57
CA CYS A 748 -12.80 -40.11 11.96
C CYS A 748 -13.78 -39.35 12.87
N LEU A 749 -14.04 -38.07 12.58
CA LEU A 749 -14.93 -37.21 13.38
C LEU A 749 -16.33 -37.12 12.77
N ASN A 750 -17.33 -36.93 13.63
CA ASN A 750 -18.67 -36.48 13.24
C ASN A 750 -19.04 -35.21 14.04
N PHE A 751 -20.19 -34.60 13.77
CA PHE A 751 -20.62 -33.37 14.46
C PHE A 751 -21.15 -33.62 15.88
N THR A 752 -20.38 -34.37 16.69
CA THR A 752 -20.65 -34.59 18.11
C THR A 752 -19.48 -34.19 19.00
N VAL A 753 -19.78 -33.97 20.27
CA VAL A 753 -18.79 -33.74 21.32
C VAL A 753 -19.11 -34.61 22.53
N THR A 754 -18.05 -35.13 23.14
CA THR A 754 -18.14 -35.88 24.38
C THR A 754 -17.94 -34.94 25.55
N VAL A 755 -18.93 -34.86 26.45
CA VAL A 755 -18.90 -33.99 27.63
C VAL A 755 -18.92 -34.85 28.89
N GLU A 756 -17.99 -34.59 29.78
CA GLU A 756 -17.94 -35.22 31.11
C GLU A 756 -18.65 -34.33 32.13
N ASN A 757 -19.80 -34.79 32.62
CA ASN A 757 -20.56 -34.15 33.68
C ASN A 757 -20.60 -35.06 34.92
N PHE A 758 -19.97 -34.64 36.01
CA PHE A 758 -19.96 -35.38 37.29
C PHE A 758 -19.50 -36.85 37.19
N GLY A 759 -18.58 -37.16 36.27
CA GLY A 759 -18.06 -38.51 36.03
C GLY A 759 -18.93 -39.38 35.11
N ALA A 760 -20.03 -38.84 34.57
CA ALA A 760 -20.78 -39.45 33.48
C ALA A 760 -20.37 -38.81 32.14
N THR A 761 -20.11 -39.65 31.15
CA THR A 761 -19.73 -39.25 29.79
C THR A 761 -20.97 -39.22 28.90
N GLU A 762 -21.36 -38.06 28.41
CA GLU A 762 -22.49 -37.87 27.51
C GLU A 762 -22.01 -37.43 26.13
N VAL A 763 -22.61 -37.99 25.07
CA VAL A 763 -22.34 -37.59 23.68
C VAL A 763 -23.44 -36.62 23.26
N LEU A 764 -23.05 -35.40 22.89
CA LEU A 764 -23.95 -34.34 22.49
C LEU A 764 -23.74 -33.97 21.02
N GLU A 765 -24.83 -33.79 20.28
CA GLU A 765 -24.77 -33.35 18.90
C GLU A 765 -24.60 -31.82 18.81
N LEU A 766 -23.61 -31.36 18.05
CA LEU A 766 -23.32 -29.93 17.86
C LEU A 766 -24.33 -29.26 16.91
N VAL A 767 -24.85 -30.03 15.96
CA VAL A 767 -25.85 -29.66 14.96
C VAL A 767 -26.91 -30.77 14.84
N PRO A 768 -28.11 -30.50 14.29
CA PRO A 768 -29.15 -31.52 14.16
C PRO A 768 -28.69 -32.73 13.32
N ASN A 769 -28.89 -33.95 13.83
CA ASN A 769 -28.41 -35.20 13.24
C ASN A 769 -26.87 -35.26 13.11
N GLY A 770 -26.17 -34.62 14.04
CA GLY A 770 -24.71 -34.52 14.01
C GLY A 770 -23.99 -35.87 14.06
N MET A 771 -24.61 -36.91 14.63
CA MET A 771 -24.05 -38.27 14.61
C MET A 771 -23.88 -38.85 13.21
N ASP A 772 -24.74 -38.46 12.28
CA ASP A 772 -24.78 -38.98 10.90
C ASP A 772 -23.96 -38.14 9.91
N ILE A 773 -23.37 -37.02 10.36
CA ILE A 773 -22.59 -36.10 9.53
C ILE A 773 -21.11 -36.29 9.83
N CYS A 774 -20.38 -36.96 8.93
CA CYS A 774 -18.92 -37.06 9.00
C CYS A 774 -18.26 -35.71 8.69
N VAL A 775 -17.16 -35.43 9.37
CA VAL A 775 -16.33 -34.25 9.11
C VAL A 775 -15.41 -34.51 7.93
N ASP A 776 -15.51 -33.69 6.89
CA ASP A 776 -14.77 -33.80 5.63
C ASP A 776 -14.05 -32.49 5.26
N ASN A 777 -13.35 -32.50 4.13
CA ASN A 777 -12.62 -31.34 3.62
C ASN A 777 -13.48 -30.09 3.38
N SER A 778 -14.77 -30.26 3.08
CA SER A 778 -15.71 -29.19 2.76
C SER A 778 -16.39 -28.59 3.99
N ASN A 779 -16.59 -29.39 5.05
CA ASN A 779 -17.41 -29.01 6.21
C ASN A 779 -16.61 -28.83 7.53
N ARG A 780 -15.29 -29.08 7.52
CA ARG A 780 -14.42 -28.88 8.70
C ARG A 780 -14.44 -27.46 9.28
N PRO A 781 -14.57 -26.35 8.52
CA PRO A 781 -14.70 -25.03 9.14
C PRO A 781 -16.00 -24.89 9.96
N GLU A 782 -17.10 -25.48 9.48
CA GLU A 782 -18.39 -25.51 10.17
C GLU A 782 -18.33 -26.34 11.45
N PHE A 783 -17.64 -27.49 11.44
CA PHE A 783 -17.41 -28.31 12.64
C PHE A 783 -16.68 -27.51 13.72
N VAL A 784 -15.56 -26.86 13.36
CA VAL A 784 -14.78 -26.05 14.30
C VAL A 784 -15.61 -24.89 14.84
N SER A 785 -16.37 -24.20 13.98
CA SER A 785 -17.25 -23.12 14.41
C SER A 785 -18.35 -23.59 15.36
N ALA A 786 -18.96 -24.75 15.10
CA ALA A 786 -20.00 -25.33 15.95
C ALA A 786 -19.45 -25.77 17.32
N TYR A 787 -18.22 -26.29 17.36
CA TYR A 787 -17.53 -26.66 18.59
C TYR A 787 -17.26 -25.42 19.47
N VAL A 788 -16.70 -24.36 18.89
CA VAL A 788 -16.43 -23.09 19.59
C VAL A 788 -17.73 -22.48 20.13
N ASP A 789 -18.78 -22.44 19.31
CA ASP A 789 -20.10 -21.94 19.71
C ASP A 789 -20.71 -22.76 20.84
N TYR A 790 -20.56 -24.09 20.82
CA TYR A 790 -21.03 -24.94 21.90
C TYR A 790 -20.35 -24.61 23.23
N ILE A 791 -19.01 -24.57 23.26
CA ILE A 791 -18.23 -24.35 24.49
C ILE A 791 -18.48 -22.98 25.11
N PHE A 792 -18.55 -21.92 24.30
CA PHE A 792 -18.64 -20.57 24.83
C PHE A 792 -20.06 -20.02 24.90
N ASN A 793 -21.01 -20.53 24.10
CA ASN A 793 -22.37 -20.00 24.05
C ASN A 793 -23.40 -21.02 24.53
N LYS A 794 -23.56 -22.16 23.84
CA LYS A 794 -24.67 -23.09 24.14
C LYS A 794 -24.57 -23.74 25.51
N SER A 795 -23.38 -24.20 25.90
CA SER A 795 -23.16 -24.94 27.16
C SER A 795 -23.35 -24.09 28.42
N VAL A 796 -23.22 -22.76 28.30
CA VAL A 796 -23.20 -21.81 29.43
C VAL A 796 -24.25 -20.71 29.31
N ALA A 797 -25.21 -20.83 28.39
CA ALA A 797 -26.12 -19.75 28.01
C ALA A 797 -26.84 -19.11 29.21
N ALA A 798 -27.55 -19.92 30.01
CA ALA A 798 -28.32 -19.42 31.16
C ALA A 798 -27.43 -18.79 32.25
N LEU A 799 -26.27 -19.41 32.52
CA LEU A 799 -25.31 -18.93 33.53
C LEU A 799 -24.71 -17.58 33.13
N PHE A 800 -24.29 -17.48 31.86
CA PHE A 800 -23.72 -16.27 31.31
C PHE A 800 -24.75 -15.14 31.19
N GLU A 801 -25.99 -15.42 30.82
CA GLU A 801 -27.05 -14.38 30.74
C GLU A 801 -27.30 -13.73 32.10
N SER A 802 -27.31 -14.51 33.18
CA SER A 802 -27.46 -13.99 34.54
C SER A 802 -26.28 -13.11 34.96
N PHE A 803 -25.04 -13.60 34.72
CA PHE A 803 -23.82 -12.82 34.92
C PHE A 803 -23.80 -11.52 34.10
N PHE A 804 -24.16 -11.61 32.83
CA PHE A 804 -24.25 -10.49 31.90
C PHE A 804 -25.23 -9.43 32.39
N ALA A 805 -26.42 -9.85 32.85
CA ALA A 805 -27.44 -8.95 33.40
C ALA A 805 -26.94 -8.23 34.66
N GLY A 806 -26.24 -8.94 35.56
CA GLY A 806 -25.65 -8.35 36.75
C GLY A 806 -24.56 -7.33 36.42
N PHE A 807 -23.68 -7.67 35.47
CA PHE A 807 -22.60 -6.78 35.02
C PHE A 807 -23.12 -5.52 34.35
N HIS A 808 -24.03 -5.66 33.37
CA HIS A 808 -24.60 -4.52 32.63
C HIS A 808 -25.52 -3.65 33.47
N LYS A 809 -26.02 -4.15 34.61
CA LYS A 809 -26.75 -3.32 35.58
C LYS A 809 -25.88 -2.21 36.17
N VAL A 810 -24.58 -2.45 36.34
CA VAL A 810 -23.63 -1.48 36.91
C VAL A 810 -22.81 -0.78 35.83
N CYS A 811 -22.27 -1.54 34.87
CA CYS A 811 -21.38 -1.05 33.82
C CYS A 811 -22.03 -1.00 32.43
N GLY A 812 -23.34 -0.75 32.37
CA GLY A 812 -24.09 -0.67 31.11
C GLY A 812 -23.92 0.64 30.34
N GLY A 813 -24.46 0.67 29.11
CA GLY A 813 -24.56 1.86 28.27
C GLY A 813 -23.63 1.88 27.05
N LYS A 814 -23.80 2.89 26.20
CA LYS A 814 -23.06 3.02 24.93
C LYS A 814 -21.55 3.17 25.09
N VAL A 815 -21.09 3.63 26.26
CA VAL A 815 -19.66 3.78 26.55
C VAL A 815 -18.97 2.43 26.64
N LEU A 816 -19.63 1.40 27.17
CA LEU A 816 -19.07 0.05 27.24
C LEU A 816 -18.84 -0.52 25.83
N GLU A 817 -19.71 -0.19 24.87
CA GLU A 817 -19.59 -0.62 23.47
C GLU A 817 -18.35 -0.04 22.76
N LEU A 818 -17.71 0.98 23.32
CA LEU A 818 -16.47 1.57 22.80
C LEU A 818 -15.24 0.70 23.12
N PHE A 819 -15.31 -0.15 24.14
CA PHE A 819 -14.18 -0.98 24.56
C PHE A 819 -13.95 -2.14 23.59
N GLN A 820 -12.67 -2.48 23.41
CA GLN A 820 -12.24 -3.78 22.90
C GLN A 820 -12.23 -4.81 24.04
N PRO A 821 -12.38 -6.12 23.74
CA PRO A 821 -12.37 -7.16 24.77
C PRO A 821 -11.14 -7.13 25.68
N ASN A 822 -9.96 -6.92 25.12
CA ASN A 822 -8.70 -6.86 25.88
C ASN A 822 -8.58 -5.58 26.72
N GLU A 823 -9.21 -4.48 26.30
CA GLU A 823 -9.26 -3.23 27.08
C GLU A 823 -10.20 -3.37 28.27
N LEU A 824 -11.37 -3.98 28.04
CA LEU A 824 -12.31 -4.30 29.11
C LEU A 824 -11.67 -5.28 30.11
N GLN A 825 -10.96 -6.30 29.61
CA GLN A 825 -10.16 -7.19 30.45
C GLN A 825 -9.12 -6.41 31.25
N ALA A 826 -8.29 -5.58 30.60
CA ALA A 826 -7.25 -4.81 31.28
C ALA A 826 -7.82 -3.76 32.28
N MET A 827 -9.03 -3.25 32.06
CA MET A 827 -9.72 -2.38 33.01
C MET A 827 -10.12 -3.14 34.29
N VAL A 828 -10.43 -4.43 34.14
CA VAL A 828 -10.86 -5.31 35.23
C VAL A 828 -9.67 -5.91 35.98
N ILE A 829 -8.71 -6.49 35.25
CA ILE A 829 -7.58 -7.24 35.81
C ILE A 829 -6.27 -6.46 35.86
N GLY A 830 -6.26 -5.23 35.33
CA GLY A 830 -5.04 -4.45 35.17
C GLY A 830 -4.22 -4.85 33.93
N ASN A 831 -3.20 -4.05 33.62
CA ASN A 831 -2.29 -4.28 32.51
C ASN A 831 -0.90 -4.73 33.00
N THR A 832 -0.05 -5.19 32.07
CA THR A 832 1.34 -5.64 32.31
C THR A 832 2.38 -4.71 31.70
N ASN A 833 2.01 -3.48 31.34
CA ASN A 833 2.91 -2.54 30.70
C ASN A 833 3.68 -1.73 31.75
N TYR A 834 4.71 -2.34 32.32
CA TYR A 834 5.43 -1.81 33.46
C TYR A 834 6.39 -0.67 33.09
N ASP A 835 6.16 0.54 33.62
CA ASP A 835 7.13 1.66 33.61
C ASP A 835 7.70 1.93 35.01
N TRP A 836 8.71 1.13 35.36
CA TRP A 836 9.35 1.18 36.66
C TRP A 836 10.00 2.53 36.99
N LYS A 837 10.34 3.34 35.98
CA LYS A 837 10.90 4.69 36.19
C LYS A 837 9.81 5.66 36.61
N GLU A 838 8.63 5.56 36.01
CA GLU A 838 7.50 6.39 36.41
C GLU A 838 7.01 6.01 37.82
N LEU A 839 7.07 4.73 38.21
CA LEU A 839 6.79 4.31 39.60
C LEU A 839 7.71 4.97 40.62
N GLU A 840 9.03 5.00 40.35
CA GLU A 840 9.99 5.69 41.21
C GLU A 840 9.68 7.18 41.34
N LYS A 841 9.34 7.81 40.22
CA LYS A 841 9.01 9.24 40.17
C LYS A 841 7.69 9.58 40.86
N SER A 842 6.71 8.69 40.85
CA SER A 842 5.41 8.87 41.51
C SER A 842 5.38 8.41 42.96
N THR A 843 6.48 7.87 43.49
CA THR A 843 6.57 7.37 44.86
C THR A 843 6.57 8.52 45.86
N GLU A 844 5.68 8.43 46.85
CA GLU A 844 5.60 9.37 47.96
C GLU A 844 6.39 8.84 49.17
N TYR A 845 7.12 9.71 49.85
CA TYR A 845 7.89 9.36 51.04
C TYR A 845 7.28 10.01 52.27
N LYS A 846 7.15 9.25 53.36
CA LYS A 846 6.62 9.75 54.64
C LYS A 846 7.67 9.70 55.75
N GLY A 847 7.46 10.52 56.78
CA GLY A 847 8.31 10.56 57.96
C GLY A 847 9.72 11.06 57.65
N GLU A 848 10.72 10.25 57.97
CA GLU A 848 12.15 10.59 57.80
C GLU A 848 12.72 10.20 56.42
N TYR A 849 11.90 9.68 55.51
CA TYR A 849 12.34 9.36 54.15
C TYR A 849 12.02 10.48 53.17
N TRP A 850 12.95 10.69 52.23
CA TRP A 850 12.85 11.57 51.08
C TRP A 850 13.69 10.97 49.94
N ALA A 851 13.54 11.46 48.71
CA ALA A 851 14.17 10.86 47.52
C ALA A 851 15.71 10.69 47.61
N GLU A 852 16.39 11.59 48.32
CA GLU A 852 17.86 11.57 48.45
C GLU A 852 18.37 10.82 49.70
N ASN A 853 17.48 10.22 50.50
CA ASN A 853 17.86 9.48 51.69
C ASN A 853 18.70 8.23 51.31
N PRO A 854 19.81 7.92 52.01
CA PRO A 854 20.68 6.79 51.67
C PRO A 854 19.96 5.44 51.56
N THR A 855 19.02 5.14 52.48
CA THR A 855 18.25 3.89 52.44
C THR A 855 17.31 3.84 51.23
N ILE A 856 16.76 4.98 50.81
CA ILE A 856 15.89 5.09 49.63
C ILE A 856 16.70 4.92 48.33
N LYS A 857 17.91 5.50 48.26
CA LYS A 857 18.82 5.26 47.12
C LYS A 857 19.19 3.80 47.00
N PHE A 858 19.56 3.17 48.11
CA PHE A 858 19.84 1.73 48.13
C PHE A 858 18.63 0.91 47.69
N PHE A 859 17.43 1.29 48.10
CA PHE A 859 16.19 0.63 47.69
C PHE A 859 16.01 0.68 46.17
N TRP A 860 16.08 1.85 45.54
CA TRP A 860 15.87 1.98 44.09
C TRP A 860 16.99 1.37 43.26
N GLU A 861 18.24 1.46 43.72
CA GLU A 861 19.36 0.75 43.08
C GLU A 861 19.13 -0.77 43.09
N VAL A 862 18.82 -1.34 44.26
CA VAL A 862 18.50 -2.76 44.40
C VAL A 862 17.29 -3.15 43.57
N PHE A 863 16.23 -2.34 43.60
CA PHE A 863 15.00 -2.59 42.86
C PHE A 863 15.25 -2.61 41.35
N HIS A 864 16.00 -1.65 40.81
CA HIS A 864 16.29 -1.60 39.38
C HIS A 864 17.17 -2.76 38.91
N ASP A 865 18.04 -3.27 39.78
CA ASP A 865 18.86 -4.46 39.53
C ASP A 865 18.07 -5.78 39.56
N LEU A 866 16.83 -5.79 40.08
CA LEU A 866 15.99 -6.99 40.07
C LEU A 866 15.60 -7.41 38.65
N SER A 867 15.49 -8.73 38.45
CA SER A 867 14.87 -9.30 37.24
C SER A 867 13.39 -8.93 37.15
N LEU A 868 12.82 -8.98 35.94
CA LEU A 868 11.40 -8.68 35.73
C LEU A 868 10.48 -9.53 36.62
N GLU A 869 10.78 -10.81 36.78
CA GLU A 869 10.00 -11.72 37.63
C GLU A 869 10.05 -11.32 39.10
N LYS A 870 11.21 -10.87 39.60
CA LYS A 870 11.33 -10.36 40.98
C LYS A 870 10.63 -9.01 41.16
N LYS A 871 10.60 -8.15 40.14
CA LYS A 871 9.83 -6.89 40.14
C LYS A 871 8.31 -7.15 40.17
N LYS A 872 7.82 -8.16 39.45
CA LYS A 872 6.43 -8.62 39.54
C LYS A 872 6.09 -9.16 40.92
N LEU A 873 6.97 -9.97 41.51
CA LEU A 873 6.80 -10.47 42.88
C LEU A 873 6.80 -9.33 43.91
N PHE A 874 7.62 -8.30 43.71
CA PHE A 874 7.56 -7.09 44.53
C PHE A 874 6.22 -6.36 44.38
N LEU A 875 5.70 -6.25 43.16
CA LEU A 875 4.41 -5.60 42.92
C LEU A 875 3.26 -6.40 43.56
N LEU A 876 3.31 -7.73 43.49
CA LEU A 876 2.40 -8.64 44.18
C LEU A 876 2.49 -8.46 45.69
N PHE A 877 3.70 -8.43 46.24
CA PHE A 877 3.96 -8.15 47.66
C PHE A 877 3.41 -6.79 48.09
N LEU A 878 3.57 -5.75 47.26
CA LEU A 878 3.15 -4.38 47.57
C LEU A 878 1.64 -4.14 47.43
N THR A 879 1.01 -4.72 46.41
CA THR A 879 -0.32 -4.30 45.96
C THR A 879 -1.36 -5.40 46.01
N GLY A 880 -0.94 -6.67 46.20
CA GLY A 880 -1.79 -7.85 46.07
C GLY A 880 -2.00 -8.33 44.63
N SER A 881 -1.37 -7.68 43.64
CA SER A 881 -1.42 -8.08 42.23
C SER A 881 -0.06 -7.84 41.56
N ASP A 882 0.28 -8.66 40.56
CA ASP A 882 1.41 -8.40 39.68
C ASP A 882 1.03 -7.52 38.46
N ARG A 883 -0.20 -7.00 38.43
CA ARG A 883 -0.76 -6.12 37.39
C ARG A 883 -0.87 -4.69 37.90
N ILE A 884 -0.87 -3.72 36.98
CA ILE A 884 -1.02 -2.29 37.29
C ILE A 884 -2.33 -1.73 36.73
N PRO A 885 -2.84 -0.60 37.25
CA PRO A 885 -4.06 -0.01 36.72
C PRO A 885 -3.92 0.38 35.25
N ILE A 886 -5.05 0.45 34.53
CA ILE A 886 -5.07 0.76 33.09
C ILE A 886 -4.43 2.13 32.77
N LEU A 887 -4.48 3.07 33.71
CA LEU A 887 -3.84 4.40 33.63
C LEU A 887 -2.31 4.36 33.78
N GLY A 888 -1.71 3.17 33.93
CA GLY A 888 -0.28 2.96 34.03
C GLY A 888 0.30 3.20 35.42
N MET A 889 1.62 3.03 35.56
CA MET A 889 2.31 3.05 36.86
C MET A 889 2.19 4.38 37.59
N LYS A 890 2.00 5.50 36.89
CA LYS A 890 1.76 6.82 37.50
C LYS A 890 0.55 6.85 38.44
N SER A 891 -0.47 6.05 38.14
CA SER A 891 -1.68 5.95 38.98
C SER A 891 -1.47 5.09 40.23
N LEU A 892 -0.44 4.24 40.23
CA LEU A 892 -0.04 3.44 41.38
C LEU A 892 0.79 4.30 42.34
N LYS A 893 0.14 4.81 43.38
CA LYS A 893 0.79 5.59 44.42
C LYS A 893 1.48 4.69 45.43
N LEU A 894 2.73 4.33 45.18
CA LEU A 894 3.59 3.70 46.20
C LEU A 894 3.93 4.74 47.25
N VAL A 895 3.73 4.39 48.52
CA VAL A 895 4.17 5.19 49.66
C VAL A 895 5.24 4.42 50.42
N ILE A 896 6.41 5.03 50.69
CA ILE A 896 7.46 4.41 51.50
C ILE A 896 7.59 5.18 52.83
N GLN A 897 7.52 4.46 53.95
CA GLN A 897 7.69 5.05 55.27
C GLN A 897 8.70 4.26 56.12
N PRO A 898 9.42 4.93 57.04
CA PRO A 898 10.33 4.26 57.94
C PRO A 898 9.56 3.47 58.99
N THR A 899 10.05 2.28 59.33
CA THR A 899 9.53 1.49 60.45
C THR A 899 10.55 1.36 61.57
N GLY A 900 10.06 1.31 62.81
CA GLY A 900 10.89 1.10 64.00
C GLY A 900 11.28 -0.37 64.16
N GLY A 901 12.46 -0.65 64.75
CA GLY A 901 12.90 -2.02 65.05
C GLY A 901 14.36 -2.33 64.70
N GLY A 902 15.00 -1.54 63.84
CA GLY A 902 16.39 -1.75 63.43
C GLY A 902 16.54 -2.70 62.23
N GLU A 903 17.79 -2.92 61.79
CA GLU A 903 18.11 -3.52 60.48
C GLU A 903 17.81 -5.02 60.34
N HIS A 904 17.37 -5.67 61.42
CA HIS A 904 17.07 -7.10 61.44
C HIS A 904 15.68 -7.43 60.88
N TYR A 905 14.77 -6.46 60.86
CA TYR A 905 13.40 -6.63 60.41
C TYR A 905 13.30 -6.70 58.87
N LEU A 906 12.29 -7.41 58.39
CA LEU A 906 11.94 -7.45 56.97
C LEU A 906 11.10 -6.22 56.60
N PRO A 907 11.17 -5.75 55.35
CA PRO A 907 10.19 -4.81 54.84
C PRO A 907 8.78 -5.43 54.92
N VAL A 908 7.77 -4.61 55.24
CA VAL A 908 6.37 -5.04 55.33
C VAL A 908 5.52 -4.19 54.40
N ALA A 909 4.61 -4.81 53.66
CA ALA A 909 3.71 -4.11 52.77
C ALA A 909 2.28 -4.15 53.31
N HIS A 910 1.59 -3.00 53.24
CA HIS A 910 0.15 -2.89 53.48
C HIS A 910 -0.53 -2.72 52.12
N THR A 911 -0.97 -3.85 51.56
CA THR A 911 -1.48 -3.95 50.18
C THR A 911 -2.71 -3.07 49.92
N CYS A 912 -3.52 -2.79 50.93
CA CYS A 912 -4.70 -1.93 50.85
C CYS A 912 -4.33 -0.46 50.56
N PHE A 913 -3.12 -0.02 50.95
CA PHE A 913 -2.65 1.37 50.81
C PHE A 913 -1.45 1.52 49.88
N ASN A 914 -0.96 0.42 49.29
CA ASN A 914 0.30 0.36 48.55
C ASN A 914 1.46 1.00 49.37
N LEU A 915 1.47 0.74 50.67
CA LEU A 915 2.39 1.33 51.63
C LEU A 915 3.47 0.31 51.98
N LEU A 916 4.73 0.70 51.84
CA LEU A 916 5.90 -0.09 52.21
C LEU A 916 6.55 0.47 53.47
N ASP A 917 6.48 -0.30 54.54
CA ASP A 917 7.25 -0.10 55.76
C ASP A 917 8.67 -0.62 55.52
N LEU A 918 9.61 0.30 55.32
CA LEU A 918 10.99 -0.01 55.01
C LEU A 918 11.88 0.32 56.22
N PRO A 919 12.48 -0.68 56.90
CA PRO A 919 13.48 -0.43 57.94
C PRO A 919 14.68 0.36 57.42
N LYS A 920 15.33 1.14 58.29
CA LYS A 920 16.58 1.83 57.95
C LYS A 920 17.72 0.81 57.90
N TYR A 921 18.25 0.56 56.71
CA TYR A 921 19.39 -0.34 56.51
C TYR A 921 20.68 0.45 56.30
N SER A 922 21.77 0.03 56.96
CA SER A 922 23.10 0.63 56.86
C SER A 922 23.84 0.30 55.57
N SER A 923 23.48 -0.81 54.90
CA SER A 923 24.16 -1.25 53.68
C SER A 923 23.18 -1.71 52.60
N ARG A 924 23.59 -1.53 51.33
CA ARG A 924 22.87 -2.00 50.14
C ARG A 924 22.68 -3.52 50.13
N GLU A 925 23.69 -4.29 50.56
CA GLU A 925 23.63 -5.76 50.60
C GLU A 925 22.61 -6.26 51.63
N THR A 926 22.54 -5.63 52.81
CA THR A 926 21.54 -5.97 53.84
C THR A 926 20.13 -5.71 53.32
N LEU A 927 19.91 -4.55 52.68
CA LEU A 927 18.62 -4.21 52.08
C LEU A 927 18.24 -5.22 51.00
N GLN A 928 19.17 -5.55 50.09
CA GLN A 928 18.93 -6.50 49.01
C GLN A 928 18.50 -7.87 49.53
N ASN A 929 19.24 -8.42 50.50
CA ASN A 929 18.92 -9.73 51.07
C ASN A 929 17.57 -9.72 51.78
N LYS A 930 17.26 -8.67 52.54
CA LYS A 930 15.99 -8.55 53.28
C LYS A 930 14.80 -8.30 52.37
N LEU A 931 14.97 -7.49 51.32
CA LEU A 931 13.93 -7.25 50.33
C LEU A 931 13.64 -8.52 49.53
N LEU A 932 14.66 -9.23 49.06
CA LEU A 932 14.50 -10.52 48.37
C LEU A 932 13.80 -11.55 49.25
N GLN A 933 14.19 -11.65 50.52
CA GLN A 933 13.54 -12.53 51.48
C GLN A 933 12.05 -12.19 51.68
N ALA A 934 11.69 -10.91 51.72
CA ALA A 934 10.30 -10.48 51.87
C ALA A 934 9.45 -10.76 50.61
N ILE A 935 9.96 -10.48 49.40
CA ILE A 935 9.19 -10.71 48.17
C ILE A 935 9.05 -12.19 47.82
N ASP A 936 10.00 -13.03 48.24
CA ASP A 936 9.95 -14.48 48.02
C ASP A 936 9.00 -15.21 48.98
N HIS A 937 8.60 -14.57 50.07
CA HIS A 937 7.65 -15.07 51.06
C HIS A 937 6.43 -14.14 51.16
N ASN A 938 5.81 -13.87 50.02
CA ASN A 938 4.70 -12.91 49.88
C ASN A 938 3.30 -13.47 50.26
N GLN A 939 3.18 -14.78 50.43
CA GLN A 939 2.06 -15.42 51.10
C GLN A 939 2.42 -15.46 52.58
N GLY A 940 1.74 -14.66 53.41
CA GLY A 940 2.18 -14.26 54.74
C GLY A 940 2.86 -15.34 55.60
N PHE A 941 3.76 -14.90 56.48
CA PHE A 941 4.22 -15.75 57.58
C PHE A 941 2.99 -16.20 58.39
N ASN A 942 2.59 -17.45 58.21
CA ASN A 942 1.73 -18.11 59.18
C ASN A 942 2.44 -18.01 60.53
N LEU A 943 1.92 -17.17 61.41
CA LEU A 943 2.15 -17.29 62.85
C LEU A 943 1.33 -18.50 63.34
N ALA A 944 1.82 -19.69 62.98
CA ALA A 944 1.66 -21.00 63.63
C ALA A 944 2.20 -22.10 62.69
#